data_AF-A0A3E1KDY3-F1
#
_entry.id   AF-A0A3E1KDY3-F1
#
_cell.length_a   1.000
_cell.length_b   1.000
_cell.length_c   1.000
_cell.angle_alpha   90.00
_cell.angle_beta   90.00
_cell.angle_gamma   90.00
#
_symmetry.space_group_name_H-M   'P 1'
#
loop_
_entity.id
_entity.type
_entity.pdbx_description
1 polymer ?
#
loop_
_entity_poly.entity_id
_entity_poly.type
_entity_poly.pdbx_seq_one_letter_code
_entity_poly.pdbx_strand_id
1 'polypeptide(L)'
;MHRPVLARTAPGPHYAPTCRETDPVRFLSRLPHWLLAVLWVFLCLAALPVQARTPATPVPSQLTIADGLPSDTINELAEDRQGYLWLASDDGLARFDGRNYRIWRMEDGLTSNVVWTVCVDTKDRVWMGFEDGGVGYLEANTRTFKRLEDPHFPELRDAMVWTLATTPDGALWIGTAKQGVYRYRPDGRIQHFSATAGGLHQLPSDSVVGLEAAADGSMWIGTWSGLVHWDGQRMQRVPLPVAEQTVNRLSKEPGGKVLWVSDFAGNAFRLDTVGRSITRPWQSAAAKPQVRSVLLRDRRGRYWLDIDAGLGISTDGSSVDKVPTYSASAHGLVNRNWIESYQDREGGLWFASLEGGLWHLPPRWDTFAVFSHHKDDAQSLANPSITATAPSAAGGVWVTGSHSALEYFDPATGRVKLHLPNIDPIRVPDSVFESRQGVVWIGVQGTLVRYDPRTRQVKRLPLLQHVDPAAGPDNAGRPGRMADDAQGRIWVALMTQGIQLWNGEGQLLRTIDYGSHGLKALTVLDMRIGPDGQIWLSNNAGLWRWDPRADRFVPVRGAPAVPTYVFRQGEGGIVWIGLAGELRRYLWDGTQLTHLDTVGKDQEFPKVAPTGLVVDAGGVAWVSSHRGLIRVDPGSKLVRVYNVHDGLPSSPMQVATLVQATTGQILGGTSDGIVVFDPAMVRPNLRRPQLLIERVSLRRGERELDVTGKTPLQVQDGDRDLQIVARMPTFTNPESTSYRFRLSGYDPDWIEVGTTGERLFSRLPAGRYTLDVQGRTADGIWSASQTLRFRVLPPWWLSPWGISGLALLTVCVIAAAILLYRRRLRRLTAWQLAVHKQELAEQASLAKTRFLATLGHEVRTPMTGVLGMSELLLKTSQDAKQRSYTESIRRAGAHLLRLVNDALDLARIESGRLELDLEPFSVRQLVAEVEALMAPLAQDRGLRFSLEIGLLGDITANGDCTRIRQILLNLLSNAIKFTERGVIGLKLTTLGSYQGLRFEVADTGPGINAEQKARLFQRFEQGDGAKTTSRYGGSGLGLAICQELAMAMGGHIEVISRLGAGTRFVVDLPLRWVASNATLGGDVTPAGSAVAPQRILLVEDDPTIAEVIIGLLRAQGHSVVHAPHGLAALTEAADNTFDLALLDLDLPGLDGFALARQLRVFGYEMPLIAVTARSDGAVEPNAQEAGFDCFLRKPLTGELLADTIAEALGHKRPHDGV
;
A
#
# COMPACT_ATOMS: atom_id res chain seq x y z
N MET A 1 -61.48 -54.54 40.33
CA MET A 1 -61.73 -55.99 40.40
C MET A 1 -60.90 -56.57 41.54
N HIS A 2 -61.55 -57.33 42.43
CA HIS A 2 -61.06 -58.29 43.44
C HIS A 2 -60.11 -57.88 44.60
N ARG A 3 -60.75 -57.83 45.80
CA ARG A 3 -60.29 -58.21 47.17
C ARG A 3 -59.94 -59.73 47.25
N PRO A 4 -59.31 -60.33 48.32
CA PRO A 4 -59.80 -60.35 49.73
C PRO A 4 -58.73 -60.62 50.91
N VAL A 5 -58.95 -60.23 52.20
CA VAL A 5 -59.48 -60.96 53.44
C VAL A 5 -58.39 -61.69 54.30
N LEU A 6 -58.02 -61.32 55.55
CA LEU A 6 -58.58 -61.43 56.95
C LEU A 6 -58.10 -62.65 57.81
N ALA A 7 -57.80 -62.39 59.12
CA ALA A 7 -58.06 -63.17 60.39
C ALA A 7 -56.83 -63.23 61.35
N ARG A 8 -56.79 -62.62 62.56
CA ARG A 8 -57.40 -62.88 63.91
C ARG A 8 -56.96 -64.18 64.62
N THR A 9 -56.27 -64.08 65.79
CA THR A 9 -56.74 -64.37 67.19
C THR A 9 -55.59 -64.46 68.24
N ALA A 10 -55.85 -63.99 69.47
CA ALA A 10 -55.09 -64.12 70.74
C ALA A 10 -55.65 -65.31 71.61
N PRO A 11 -55.15 -65.73 72.82
CA PRO A 11 -54.86 -64.93 74.05
C PRO A 11 -53.67 -65.42 74.96
N GLY A 12 -53.40 -64.71 76.10
CA GLY A 12 -52.28 -64.90 77.08
C GLY A 12 -52.48 -66.01 78.15
N PRO A 13 -51.97 -65.95 79.42
CA PRO A 13 -51.28 -64.86 80.16
C PRO A 13 -50.07 -65.27 81.10
N HIS A 14 -49.55 -64.28 81.85
CA HIS A 14 -48.99 -64.31 83.22
C HIS A 14 -47.47 -64.09 83.54
N TYR A 15 -47.26 -62.97 84.27
CA TYR A 15 -46.33 -62.63 85.39
C TYR A 15 -45.18 -61.63 85.14
N ALA A 16 -45.26 -60.51 85.89
CA ALA A 16 -44.30 -59.39 86.04
C ALA A 16 -43.72 -59.43 87.49
N PRO A 17 -42.63 -58.72 87.90
CA PRO A 17 -42.51 -57.24 87.86
C PRO A 17 -41.06 -56.71 87.61
N THR A 18 -40.82 -55.49 87.11
CA THR A 18 -40.58 -54.27 87.94
C THR A 18 -40.16 -53.07 87.08
N CYS A 19 -40.49 -51.87 87.59
CA CYS A 19 -39.92 -50.53 87.31
C CYS A 19 -40.30 -49.76 86.03
N ARG A 20 -41.38 -48.97 86.21
CA ARG A 20 -41.88 -47.78 85.50
C ARG A 20 -40.92 -47.05 84.54
N GLU A 21 -41.15 -47.24 83.25
CA GLU A 21 -40.88 -46.26 82.19
C GLU A 21 -42.08 -45.31 82.05
N THR A 22 -41.80 -44.00 82.02
CA THR A 22 -42.75 -42.99 81.57
C THR A 22 -42.65 -42.85 80.05
N ASP A 23 -43.48 -43.60 79.33
CA ASP A 23 -43.55 -43.58 77.87
C ASP A 23 -44.28 -42.32 77.34
N PRO A 24 -43.73 -41.61 76.33
CA PRO A 24 -44.28 -40.36 75.79
C PRO A 24 -45.36 -40.59 74.71
N VAL A 25 -46.11 -41.70 74.77
CA VAL A 25 -46.96 -42.13 73.64
C VAL A 25 -48.43 -41.68 73.76
N ARG A 26 -48.86 -41.12 74.91
CA ARG A 26 -50.22 -40.54 75.04
C ARG A 26 -50.32 -39.06 74.64
N PHE A 27 -49.22 -38.40 74.28
CA PHE A 27 -49.24 -37.01 73.81
C PHE A 27 -49.44 -36.90 72.28
N LEU A 28 -49.05 -37.93 71.52
CA LEU A 28 -49.11 -37.92 70.05
C LEU A 28 -50.53 -38.13 69.48
N SER A 29 -51.47 -38.69 70.24
CA SER A 29 -52.86 -38.88 69.79
C SER A 29 -53.78 -37.68 70.05
N ARG A 30 -53.27 -36.59 70.64
CA ARG A 30 -54.01 -35.34 70.88
C ARG A 30 -53.44 -34.13 70.14
N LEU A 31 -52.36 -34.31 69.38
CA LEU A 31 -51.80 -33.24 68.57
C LEU A 31 -52.60 -33.10 67.27
N PRO A 32 -53.11 -31.90 66.93
CA PRO A 32 -53.80 -31.68 65.66
C PRO A 32 -52.86 -31.98 64.49
N HIS A 33 -53.37 -32.53 63.40
CA HIS A 33 -52.57 -33.08 62.30
C HIS A 33 -51.55 -32.09 61.70
N TRP A 34 -51.78 -30.78 61.84
CA TRP A 34 -50.82 -29.75 61.43
C TRP A 34 -49.55 -29.72 62.29
N LEU A 35 -49.61 -30.06 63.59
CA LEU A 35 -48.45 -30.10 64.47
C LEU A 35 -47.55 -31.32 64.17
N LEU A 36 -48.14 -32.46 63.82
CA LEU A 36 -47.43 -33.63 63.31
C LEU A 36 -46.82 -33.36 61.93
N ALA A 37 -47.53 -32.63 61.06
CA ALA A 37 -46.99 -32.19 59.78
C ALA A 37 -45.83 -31.19 59.96
N VAL A 38 -45.93 -30.24 60.90
CA VAL A 38 -44.83 -29.32 61.22
C VAL A 38 -43.64 -30.07 61.82
N LEU A 39 -43.88 -31.09 62.67
CA LEU A 39 -42.80 -31.91 63.22
C LEU A 39 -42.13 -32.77 62.15
N TRP A 40 -42.89 -33.32 61.20
CA TRP A 40 -42.36 -34.02 60.02
C TRP A 40 -41.63 -33.08 59.07
N VAL A 41 -42.12 -31.86 58.86
CA VAL A 41 -41.42 -30.82 58.09
C VAL A 41 -40.15 -30.40 58.80
N PHE A 42 -40.14 -30.27 60.13
CA PHE A 42 -38.94 -30.01 60.92
C PHE A 42 -37.95 -31.19 60.90
N LEU A 43 -38.42 -32.43 60.95
CA LEU A 43 -37.57 -33.62 60.81
C LEU A 43 -37.01 -33.76 59.38
N CYS A 44 -37.80 -33.43 58.35
CA CYS A 44 -37.34 -33.39 56.96
C CYS A 44 -36.40 -32.21 56.69
N LEU A 45 -36.58 -31.06 57.35
CA LEU A 45 -35.67 -29.91 57.30
C LEU A 45 -34.38 -30.17 58.10
N ALA A 46 -34.45 -30.91 59.21
CA ALA A 46 -33.29 -31.32 60.00
C ALA A 46 -32.54 -32.51 59.40
N ALA A 47 -33.19 -33.30 58.53
CA ALA A 47 -32.59 -34.38 57.76
C ALA A 47 -32.09 -33.96 56.38
N LEU A 48 -32.17 -32.68 56.02
CA LEU A 48 -31.39 -32.16 54.90
C LEU A 48 -29.91 -32.30 55.31
N PRO A 49 -29.08 -33.05 54.56
CA PRO A 49 -27.65 -33.07 54.84
C PRO A 49 -27.18 -31.63 54.71
N VAL A 50 -26.72 -31.05 55.82
CA VAL A 50 -25.86 -29.87 55.76
C VAL A 50 -24.66 -30.34 54.96
N GLN A 51 -24.63 -30.05 53.66
CA GLN A 51 -23.45 -30.31 52.85
C GLN A 51 -22.33 -29.52 53.49
N ALA A 52 -21.39 -30.24 54.10
CA ALA A 52 -20.23 -29.63 54.72
C ALA A 52 -19.45 -28.94 53.60
N ARG A 53 -19.45 -27.62 53.67
CA ARG A 53 -18.78 -26.77 52.68
C ARG A 53 -17.28 -26.98 52.81
N THR A 54 -16.58 -27.14 51.70
CA THR A 54 -15.11 -27.20 51.69
C THR A 54 -14.55 -25.97 52.42
N PRO A 55 -13.52 -26.12 53.27
CA PRO A 55 -12.86 -24.98 53.90
C PRO A 55 -12.26 -24.09 52.80
N ALA A 56 -12.52 -22.80 52.83
CA ALA A 56 -11.95 -21.87 51.86
C ALA A 56 -10.58 -21.39 52.37
N THR A 57 -9.49 -21.78 51.71
CA THR A 57 -8.14 -21.27 52.01
C THR A 57 -7.75 -20.20 50.99
N PRO A 58 -7.81 -18.91 51.34
CA PRO A 58 -7.39 -17.86 50.43
C PRO A 58 -5.87 -17.93 50.24
N VAL A 59 -5.43 -17.97 48.98
CA VAL A 59 -4.01 -17.97 48.59
C VAL A 59 -3.78 -16.82 47.62
N PRO A 60 -3.50 -15.60 48.12
CA PRO A 60 -3.18 -14.46 47.25
C PRO A 60 -1.84 -14.69 46.54
N SER A 61 -1.79 -14.41 45.24
CA SER A 61 -0.57 -14.46 44.42
C SER A 61 0.12 -13.09 44.40
N GLN A 62 1.44 -13.07 44.59
CA GLN A 62 2.25 -11.87 44.52
C GLN A 62 2.59 -11.50 43.06
N LEU A 63 2.46 -10.22 42.72
CA LEU A 63 2.92 -9.60 41.50
C LEU A 63 4.01 -8.57 41.85
N THR A 64 5.10 -8.59 41.09
CA THR A 64 6.31 -7.79 41.34
C THR A 64 6.77 -7.08 40.06
N ILE A 65 7.88 -6.33 40.13
CA ILE A 65 8.53 -5.75 38.95
C ILE A 65 8.84 -6.80 37.87
N ALA A 66 9.15 -8.05 38.26
CA ALA A 66 9.42 -9.14 37.32
C ALA A 66 8.18 -9.52 36.46
N ASP A 67 6.99 -9.24 36.96
CA ASP A 67 5.71 -9.46 36.26
C ASP A 67 5.31 -8.26 35.39
N GLY A 68 6.11 -7.19 35.39
CA GLY A 68 5.90 -5.97 34.60
C GLY A 68 5.31 -4.79 35.38
N LEU A 69 5.21 -4.86 36.70
CA LEU A 69 4.87 -3.70 37.53
C LEU A 69 5.96 -2.62 37.42
N PRO A 70 5.59 -1.32 37.45
CA PRO A 70 6.58 -0.22 37.43
C PRO A 70 7.42 -0.15 38.71
N SER A 71 6.81 -0.43 39.86
CA SER A 71 7.43 -0.41 41.18
C SER A 71 6.78 -1.46 42.08
N ASP A 72 7.51 -1.91 43.11
CA ASP A 72 6.97 -2.77 44.16
C ASP A 72 6.13 -2.00 45.19
N THR A 73 6.09 -0.67 45.12
CA THR A 73 5.20 0.18 45.91
C THR A 73 4.02 0.64 45.06
N ILE A 74 2.82 0.15 45.39
CA ILE A 74 1.56 0.58 44.75
C ILE A 74 0.76 1.37 45.77
N ASN A 75 0.59 2.66 45.56
CA ASN A 75 0.00 3.57 46.53
C ASN A 75 -1.54 3.55 46.51
N GLU A 76 -2.16 3.43 45.33
CA GLU A 76 -3.61 3.49 45.15
C GLU A 76 -4.06 2.70 43.90
N LEU A 77 -5.28 2.19 43.94
CA LEU A 77 -5.90 1.40 42.88
C LEU A 77 -7.22 2.03 42.43
N ALA A 78 -7.44 2.14 41.12
CA ALA A 78 -8.74 2.56 40.58
C ALA A 78 -9.10 1.79 39.31
N GLU A 79 -10.37 1.49 39.10
CA GLU A 79 -10.83 0.83 37.87
C GLU A 79 -11.64 1.80 37.01
N ASP A 80 -11.32 1.88 35.72
CA ASP A 80 -12.09 2.69 34.78
C ASP A 80 -13.35 1.94 34.29
N ARG A 81 -14.28 2.66 33.64
CA ARG A 81 -15.53 2.04 33.16
C ARG A 81 -15.28 0.99 32.08
N GLN A 82 -14.16 1.10 31.37
CA GLN A 82 -13.73 0.17 30.33
C GLN A 82 -13.22 -1.15 30.91
N GLY A 83 -12.73 -1.17 32.16
CA GLY A 83 -12.26 -2.38 32.84
C GLY A 83 -10.76 -2.49 32.99
N TYR A 84 -10.05 -1.41 32.73
CA TYR A 84 -8.64 -1.35 33.06
C TYR A 84 -8.46 -0.99 34.53
N LEU A 85 -7.54 -1.70 35.18
CA LEU A 85 -7.09 -1.38 36.52
C LEU A 85 -5.92 -0.38 36.42
N TRP A 86 -6.05 0.73 37.12
CA TRP A 86 -5.05 1.79 37.20
C TRP A 86 -4.34 1.70 38.55
N LEU A 87 -3.03 1.87 38.49
CA LEU A 87 -2.07 1.65 39.58
C LEU A 87 -1.24 2.92 39.74
N ALA A 88 -1.43 3.61 40.86
CA ALA A 88 -0.51 4.66 41.29
C ALA A 88 0.72 4.01 41.92
N SER A 89 1.93 4.40 41.50
CA SER A 89 3.18 3.82 41.98
C SER A 89 4.26 4.87 42.14
N ASP A 90 5.35 4.50 42.83
CA ASP A 90 6.51 5.37 43.01
C ASP A 90 7.33 5.59 41.73
N ASP A 91 7.09 4.81 40.67
CA ASP A 91 7.76 4.96 39.36
C ASP A 91 6.75 5.01 38.19
N GLY A 92 5.74 5.85 38.35
CA GLY A 92 4.80 6.23 37.29
C GLY A 92 3.40 5.69 37.52
N LEU A 93 2.52 6.01 36.56
CA LEU A 93 1.16 5.50 36.51
C LEU A 93 1.14 4.24 35.63
N ALA A 94 0.62 3.13 36.13
CA ALA A 94 0.41 1.93 35.34
C ALA A 94 -1.08 1.67 35.07
N ARG A 95 -1.38 1.19 33.87
CA ARG A 95 -2.69 0.64 33.49
C ARG A 95 -2.51 -0.82 33.14
N PHE A 96 -3.30 -1.67 33.78
CA PHE A 96 -3.29 -3.10 33.63
C PHE A 96 -4.57 -3.58 32.94
N ASP A 97 -4.42 -4.37 31.88
CA ASP A 97 -5.53 -4.95 31.10
C ASP A 97 -5.90 -6.39 31.51
N GLY A 98 -5.25 -6.91 32.55
CA GLY A 98 -5.30 -8.31 32.96
C GLY A 98 -4.06 -9.10 32.57
N ARG A 99 -3.33 -8.67 31.53
CA ARG A 99 -2.14 -9.37 31.02
C ARG A 99 -0.91 -8.48 30.92
N ASN A 100 -1.06 -7.27 30.39
CA ASN A 100 0.02 -6.35 30.11
C ASN A 100 -0.18 -5.05 30.88
N TYR A 101 0.96 -4.44 31.22
CA TYR A 101 1.02 -3.10 31.78
C TYR A 101 1.36 -2.09 30.68
N ARG A 102 0.64 -0.97 30.67
CA ARG A 102 1.09 0.25 30.01
C ARG A 102 1.47 1.24 31.10
N ILE A 103 2.71 1.72 31.08
CA ILE A 103 3.26 2.62 32.08
C ILE A 103 3.42 4.01 31.45
N TRP A 104 3.08 5.05 32.20
CA TRP A 104 3.39 6.44 31.86
C TRP A 104 4.35 7.00 32.91
N ARG A 105 5.39 7.69 32.43
CA ARG A 105 6.38 8.42 33.24
C ARG A 105 6.46 9.88 32.82
N MET A 106 7.37 10.64 33.44
CA MET A 106 7.66 12.03 33.05
C MET A 106 8.04 12.16 31.55
N GLU A 107 8.74 11.18 30.99
CA GLU A 107 9.05 11.12 29.55
C GLU A 107 7.82 11.01 28.63
N ASP A 108 6.71 10.49 29.15
CA ASP A 108 5.41 10.42 28.48
C ASP A 108 4.53 11.64 28.76
N GLY A 109 5.02 12.59 29.57
CA GLY A 109 4.36 13.86 29.87
C GLY A 109 3.79 13.98 31.29
N LEU A 110 3.96 13.00 32.19
CA LEU A 110 3.60 13.17 33.60
C LEU A 110 4.41 14.30 34.26
N THR A 111 3.86 14.92 35.31
CA THR A 111 4.57 15.99 36.04
C THR A 111 5.60 15.45 37.04
N SER A 112 5.39 14.23 37.54
CA SER A 112 6.31 13.50 38.41
C SER A 112 6.12 12.00 38.19
N ASN A 113 7.13 11.19 38.54
CA ASN A 113 7.02 9.74 38.53
C ASN A 113 6.35 9.21 39.81
N VAL A 114 6.42 9.92 40.94
CA VAL A 114 5.82 9.43 42.18
C VAL A 114 4.34 9.77 42.19
N VAL A 115 3.52 8.78 41.84
CA VAL A 115 2.05 8.90 41.83
C VAL A 115 1.51 8.32 43.14
N TRP A 116 0.87 9.17 43.93
CA TRP A 116 0.40 8.80 45.26
C TRP A 116 -1.04 8.30 45.26
N THR A 117 -1.90 8.91 44.45
CA THR A 117 -3.33 8.59 44.43
C THR A 117 -3.87 8.66 43.02
N VAL A 118 -4.87 7.83 42.70
CA VAL A 118 -5.55 7.77 41.41
C VAL A 118 -7.05 7.59 41.63
N CYS A 119 -7.87 8.29 40.85
CA CYS A 119 -9.32 8.08 40.85
C CYS A 119 -9.90 8.27 39.44
N VAL A 120 -11.06 7.66 39.19
CA VAL A 120 -11.77 7.80 37.91
C VAL A 120 -13.06 8.57 38.10
N ASP A 121 -13.25 9.63 37.31
CA ASP A 121 -14.41 10.49 37.44
C ASP A 121 -15.63 10.03 36.64
N THR A 122 -16.74 10.77 36.77
CA THR A 122 -18.00 10.46 36.07
C THR A 122 -17.94 10.64 34.56
N LYS A 123 -16.86 11.15 34.00
CA LYS A 123 -16.57 11.25 32.55
C LYS A 123 -15.53 10.24 32.09
N ASP A 124 -15.14 9.28 32.94
CA ASP A 124 -14.12 8.26 32.68
C ASP A 124 -12.70 8.85 32.49
N ARG A 125 -12.46 10.07 33.02
CA ARG A 125 -11.11 10.64 33.09
C ARG A 125 -10.39 10.06 34.31
N VAL A 126 -9.12 9.72 34.13
CA VAL A 126 -8.28 9.16 35.18
C VAL A 126 -7.50 10.30 35.80
N TRP A 127 -7.84 10.69 37.01
CA TRP A 127 -7.17 11.74 37.78
C TRP A 127 -6.09 11.12 38.65
N MET A 128 -4.98 11.83 38.82
CA MET A 128 -3.86 11.39 39.63
C MET A 128 -3.24 12.55 40.41
N GLY A 129 -2.84 12.24 41.63
CA GLY A 129 -2.10 13.14 42.52
C GLY A 129 -0.66 12.69 42.65
N PHE A 130 0.26 13.66 42.66
CA PHE A 130 1.70 13.42 42.73
C PHE A 130 2.28 13.85 44.07
N GLU A 131 3.46 13.31 44.42
CA GLU A 131 4.20 13.75 45.61
C GLU A 131 4.69 15.20 45.48
N ASP A 132 5.19 15.59 44.30
CA ASP A 132 5.80 16.90 44.04
C ASP A 132 5.32 17.55 42.73
N GLY A 133 4.23 17.03 42.15
CA GLY A 133 3.74 17.40 40.81
C GLY A 133 2.30 17.92 40.75
N GLY A 134 1.62 18.12 41.88
CA GLY A 134 0.24 18.60 41.95
C GLY A 134 -0.79 17.56 41.50
N VAL A 135 -1.76 17.99 40.69
CA VAL A 135 -2.81 17.13 40.12
C VAL A 135 -2.74 17.09 38.60
N GLY A 136 -2.86 15.91 38.02
CA GLY A 136 -3.01 15.69 36.59
C GLY A 136 -4.17 14.75 36.27
N TYR A 137 -4.53 14.66 35.00
CA TYR A 137 -5.50 13.68 34.52
C TYR A 137 -5.23 13.23 33.09
N LEU A 138 -5.63 12.00 32.78
CA LEU A 138 -5.72 11.47 31.42
C LEU A 138 -7.14 11.60 30.89
N GLU A 139 -7.27 12.19 29.71
CA GLU A 139 -8.54 12.25 28.99
C GLU A 139 -9.02 10.86 28.58
N ALA A 140 -10.32 10.58 28.74
CA ALA A 140 -10.91 9.26 28.51
C ALA A 140 -10.68 8.72 27.08
N ASN A 141 -10.80 9.59 26.07
CA ASN A 141 -10.81 9.19 24.66
C ASN A 141 -9.42 9.26 24.02
N THR A 142 -8.69 10.35 24.25
CA THR A 142 -7.38 10.59 23.63
C THR A 142 -6.23 10.01 24.45
N ARG A 143 -6.48 9.70 25.73
CA ARG A 143 -5.47 9.27 26.72
C ARG A 143 -4.27 10.22 26.75
N THR A 144 -4.50 11.49 26.48
CA THR A 144 -3.52 12.57 26.57
C THR A 144 -3.48 13.08 28.00
N PHE A 145 -2.30 13.20 28.56
CA PHE A 145 -2.10 13.78 29.88
C PHE A 145 -2.31 15.30 29.86
N LYS A 146 -3.00 15.80 30.89
CA LYS A 146 -3.21 17.21 31.14
C LYS A 146 -2.98 17.49 32.62
N ARG A 147 -2.32 18.61 32.92
CA ARG A 147 -2.17 19.11 34.29
C ARG A 147 -3.40 19.94 34.67
N LEU A 148 -3.79 19.91 35.93
CA LEU A 148 -4.76 20.86 36.48
C LEU A 148 -4.03 22.15 36.86
N GLU A 149 -4.42 23.25 36.24
CA GLU A 149 -3.85 24.58 36.50
C GLU A 149 -4.99 25.57 36.75
N ASP A 150 -4.87 26.38 37.81
CA ASP A 150 -5.79 27.50 38.10
C ASP A 150 -4.97 28.74 38.49
N PRO A 151 -5.15 29.88 37.81
CA PRO A 151 -4.43 31.12 38.12
C PRO A 151 -4.65 31.66 39.55
N HIS A 152 -5.77 31.32 40.20
CA HIS A 152 -6.07 31.77 41.57
C HIS A 152 -5.39 30.92 42.64
N PHE A 153 -5.01 29.68 42.30
CA PHE A 153 -4.35 28.73 43.21
C PHE A 153 -3.08 28.14 42.56
N PRO A 154 -2.07 28.99 42.24
CA PRO A 154 -0.84 28.54 41.59
C PRO A 154 -0.06 27.54 42.43
N GLU A 155 -0.23 27.53 43.75
CA GLU A 155 0.40 26.59 44.67
C GLU A 155 -0.06 25.14 44.50
N LEU A 156 -1.23 24.91 43.90
CA LEU A 156 -1.73 23.56 43.57
C LEU A 156 -0.82 22.85 42.56
N ARG A 157 -0.04 23.63 41.80
CA ARG A 157 0.90 23.13 40.80
C ARG A 157 1.90 22.17 41.44
N ASP A 158 2.50 22.54 42.55
CA ASP A 158 3.59 21.79 43.19
C ASP A 158 3.15 21.24 44.56
N ALA A 159 1.84 21.10 44.76
CA ALA A 159 1.26 20.54 45.96
C ALA A 159 1.51 19.02 46.04
N MET A 160 1.88 18.55 47.23
CA MET A 160 1.86 17.11 47.54
C MET A 160 0.41 16.68 47.76
N VAL A 161 -0.09 15.85 46.85
CA VAL A 161 -1.49 15.40 46.84
C VAL A 161 -1.55 13.99 47.40
N TRP A 162 -2.23 13.81 48.53
CA TRP A 162 -2.33 12.52 49.21
C TRP A 162 -3.59 11.74 48.87
N THR A 163 -4.67 12.42 48.50
CA THR A 163 -5.95 11.73 48.28
C THR A 163 -6.82 12.50 47.31
N LEU A 164 -7.51 11.77 46.44
CA LEU A 164 -8.49 12.30 45.51
C LEU A 164 -9.82 11.57 45.71
N ALA A 165 -10.92 12.32 45.63
CA ALA A 165 -12.26 11.72 45.65
C ALA A 165 -13.20 12.48 44.71
N THR A 166 -14.13 11.76 44.08
CA THR A 166 -15.15 12.36 43.23
C THR A 166 -16.51 12.25 43.88
N THR A 167 -17.28 13.34 43.89
CA THR A 167 -18.67 13.35 44.37
C THR A 167 -19.67 13.10 43.22
N PRO A 168 -20.89 12.62 43.50
CA PRO A 168 -21.91 12.35 42.47
C PRO A 168 -22.30 13.57 41.62
N ASP A 169 -22.10 14.79 42.13
CA ASP A 169 -22.28 16.05 41.39
C ASP A 169 -21.18 16.32 40.34
N GLY A 170 -20.18 15.44 40.24
CA GLY A 170 -19.06 15.53 39.31
C GLY A 170 -17.91 16.41 39.78
N ALA A 171 -17.93 16.93 41.02
CA ALA A 171 -16.80 17.65 41.57
C ALA A 171 -15.66 16.70 41.99
N LEU A 172 -14.43 17.14 41.76
CA LEU A 172 -13.21 16.48 42.23
C LEU A 172 -12.75 17.17 43.52
N TRP A 173 -12.47 16.38 44.54
CA TRP A 173 -11.91 16.81 45.81
C TRP A 173 -10.45 16.37 45.89
N ILE A 174 -9.60 17.29 46.30
CA ILE A 174 -8.14 17.16 46.32
C ILE A 174 -7.68 17.42 47.74
N GLY A 175 -7.21 16.38 48.43
CA GLY A 175 -6.61 16.47 49.75
C GLY A 175 -5.10 16.58 49.63
N THR A 176 -4.53 17.60 50.28
CA THR A 176 -3.09 17.88 50.22
C THR A 176 -2.40 17.62 51.55
N ALA A 177 -1.07 17.46 51.52
CA ALA A 177 -0.29 17.22 52.73
C ALA A 177 -0.22 18.45 53.67
N LYS A 178 -0.31 19.67 53.13
CA LYS A 178 -0.06 20.92 53.88
C LYS A 178 -0.98 22.10 53.56
N GLN A 179 -1.82 21.99 52.54
CA GLN A 179 -2.62 23.11 52.02
C GLN A 179 -4.13 22.86 52.16
N GLY A 180 -4.55 21.88 52.97
CA GLY A 180 -5.97 21.58 53.18
C GLY A 180 -6.60 20.89 51.97
N VAL A 181 -7.85 21.25 51.68
CA VAL A 181 -8.69 20.60 50.66
C VAL A 181 -9.11 21.58 49.57
N TYR A 182 -8.98 21.16 48.32
CA TYR A 182 -9.53 21.86 47.16
C TYR A 182 -10.71 21.07 46.57
N ARG A 183 -11.75 21.78 46.15
CA ARG A 183 -12.88 21.21 45.41
C ARG A 183 -12.95 21.85 44.04
N TYR A 184 -12.59 21.09 43.01
CA TYR A 184 -12.69 21.46 41.61
C TYR A 184 -14.07 21.07 41.07
N ARG A 185 -14.87 22.07 40.68
CA ARG A 185 -16.23 21.86 40.19
C ARG A 185 -16.27 21.59 38.69
N PRO A 186 -17.35 20.95 38.17
CA PRO A 186 -17.52 20.71 36.74
C PRO A 186 -17.53 21.97 35.87
N ASP A 187 -17.84 23.14 36.46
CA ASP A 187 -17.84 24.45 35.80
C ASP A 187 -16.43 25.08 35.70
N GLY A 188 -15.41 24.40 36.25
CA GLY A 188 -14.02 24.84 36.25
C GLY A 188 -13.61 25.67 37.47
N ARG A 189 -14.53 26.00 38.39
CA ARG A 189 -14.19 26.79 39.59
C ARG A 189 -13.59 25.92 40.69
N ILE A 190 -12.57 26.45 41.38
CA ILE A 190 -11.98 25.82 42.56
C ILE A 190 -12.47 26.51 43.84
N GLN A 191 -12.84 25.70 44.84
CA GLN A 191 -13.08 26.14 46.21
C GLN A 191 -12.00 25.58 47.13
N HIS A 192 -11.53 26.37 48.09
CA HIS A 192 -10.46 25.98 49.00
C HIS A 192 -10.93 25.99 50.46
N PHE A 193 -10.53 24.97 51.21
CA PHE A 193 -10.83 24.77 52.63
C PHE A 193 -9.52 24.53 53.38
N SER A 194 -9.27 25.28 54.44
CA SER A 194 -8.04 25.20 55.24
C SER A 194 -8.32 25.35 56.74
N ALA A 195 -7.32 25.04 57.58
CA ALA A 195 -7.38 25.26 59.02
C ALA A 195 -7.34 26.76 59.39
N THR A 196 -6.75 27.57 58.51
CA THR A 196 -6.72 29.03 58.61
C THR A 196 -7.97 29.71 58.05
N ALA A 197 -8.83 28.98 57.34
CA ALA A 197 -10.10 29.51 56.84
C ALA A 197 -11.04 29.83 58.01
N GLY A 198 -11.67 31.01 57.98
CA GLY A 198 -12.66 31.41 58.98
C GLY A 198 -14.07 30.88 58.68
N GLY A 199 -14.84 30.58 59.72
CA GLY A 199 -16.28 30.29 59.62
C GLY A 199 -16.61 28.86 59.19
N LEU A 200 -17.56 28.70 58.25
CA LEU A 200 -18.15 27.40 57.84
C LEU A 200 -17.19 26.49 57.05
N HIS A 201 -15.99 26.98 56.72
CA HIS A 201 -15.00 26.32 55.85
C HIS A 201 -13.74 25.86 56.58
N GLN A 202 -13.71 25.95 57.92
CA GLN A 202 -12.53 25.66 58.72
C GLN A 202 -12.29 24.15 58.89
N LEU A 203 -11.07 23.71 58.59
CA LEU A 203 -10.59 22.36 58.87
C LEU A 203 -9.87 22.28 60.25
N PRO A 204 -9.82 21.11 60.90
CA PRO A 204 -9.00 20.89 62.09
C PRO A 204 -7.50 20.90 61.82
N SER A 205 -7.08 20.49 60.62
CA SER A 205 -5.70 20.49 60.17
C SER A 205 -5.68 20.58 58.64
N ASP A 206 -4.61 21.16 58.08
CA ASP A 206 -4.37 21.26 56.65
C ASP A 206 -3.77 19.97 56.05
N SER A 207 -3.37 19.01 56.89
CA SER A 207 -2.87 17.70 56.45
C SER A 207 -4.00 16.70 56.30
N VAL A 208 -4.37 16.42 55.04
CA VAL A 208 -5.55 15.62 54.69
C VAL A 208 -5.14 14.24 54.20
N VAL A 209 -5.47 13.21 54.96
CA VAL A 209 -5.02 11.82 54.73
C VAL A 209 -6.02 10.97 53.97
N GLY A 210 -7.30 11.35 53.95
CA GLY A 210 -8.33 10.56 53.30
C GLY A 210 -9.57 11.38 52.99
N LEU A 211 -10.18 11.10 51.84
CA LEU A 211 -11.43 11.69 51.40
C LEU A 211 -12.39 10.56 51.01
N GLU A 212 -13.58 10.57 51.60
CA GLU A 212 -14.61 9.59 51.25
C GLU A 212 -15.97 10.23 50.96
N ALA A 213 -16.35 10.19 49.68
CA ALA A 213 -17.63 10.69 49.22
C ALA A 213 -18.77 9.75 49.61
N ALA A 214 -19.80 10.32 50.24
CA ALA A 214 -21.06 9.66 50.53
C ALA A 214 -22.03 9.74 49.33
N ALA A 215 -23.01 8.84 49.31
CA ALA A 215 -23.97 8.73 48.21
C ALA A 215 -24.90 9.95 48.06
N ASP A 216 -25.11 10.71 49.14
CA ASP A 216 -25.89 11.95 49.16
C ASP A 216 -25.09 13.18 48.68
N GLY A 217 -23.81 12.99 48.34
CA GLY A 217 -22.90 14.05 47.94
C GLY A 217 -22.17 14.73 49.10
N SER A 218 -22.41 14.33 50.35
CA SER A 218 -21.58 14.74 51.48
C SER A 218 -20.18 14.11 51.41
N MET A 219 -19.23 14.69 52.14
CA MET A 219 -17.82 14.27 52.11
C MET A 219 -17.29 14.03 53.52
N TRP A 220 -16.66 12.88 53.72
CA TRP A 220 -15.85 12.59 54.91
C TRP A 220 -14.39 12.97 54.64
N ILE A 221 -13.80 13.73 55.55
CA ILE A 221 -12.45 14.26 55.42
C ILE A 221 -11.67 13.86 56.66
N GLY A 222 -10.67 13.01 56.47
CA GLY A 222 -9.74 12.58 57.49
C GLY A 222 -8.54 13.51 57.51
N THR A 223 -8.20 14.05 58.68
CA THR A 223 -7.02 14.89 58.86
C THR A 223 -6.16 14.37 60.01
N TRP A 224 -4.91 14.82 60.09
CA TRP A 224 -4.02 14.49 61.21
C TRP A 224 -4.55 14.92 62.60
N SER A 225 -5.56 15.79 62.65
CA SER A 225 -6.10 16.32 63.91
C SER A 225 -7.62 16.19 64.03
N GLY A 226 -8.25 15.31 63.24
CA GLY A 226 -9.67 15.00 63.40
C GLY A 226 -10.36 14.52 62.13
N LEU A 227 -11.52 13.90 62.33
CA LEU A 227 -12.48 13.58 61.29
C LEU A 227 -13.47 14.73 61.10
N VAL A 228 -13.76 15.05 59.84
CA VAL A 228 -14.73 16.08 59.46
C VAL A 228 -15.76 15.49 58.50
N HIS A 229 -17.02 15.89 58.68
CA HIS A 229 -18.12 15.64 57.76
C HIS A 229 -18.55 16.97 57.12
N TRP A 230 -18.57 17.02 55.79
CA TRP A 230 -19.05 18.15 55.02
C TRP A 230 -20.47 17.88 54.50
N ASP A 231 -21.45 18.65 54.96
CA ASP A 231 -22.88 18.43 54.70
C ASP A 231 -23.42 19.08 53.41
N GLY A 232 -22.53 19.59 52.55
CA GLY A 232 -22.91 20.39 51.38
C GLY A 232 -22.70 21.90 51.57
N GLN A 233 -22.67 22.37 52.81
CA GLN A 233 -22.50 23.79 53.13
C GLN A 233 -21.35 24.05 54.09
N ARG A 234 -21.21 23.25 55.15
CA ARG A 234 -20.25 23.49 56.24
C ARG A 234 -19.46 22.25 56.65
N MET A 235 -18.28 22.50 57.21
CA MET A 235 -17.44 21.48 57.84
C MET A 235 -17.89 21.23 59.29
N GLN A 236 -18.24 19.99 59.63
CA GLN A 236 -18.62 19.58 60.98
C GLN A 236 -17.60 18.57 61.52
N ARG A 237 -16.97 18.85 62.67
CA ARG A 237 -16.06 17.90 63.32
C ARG A 237 -16.83 16.74 63.92
N VAL A 238 -16.34 15.52 63.73
CA VAL A 238 -16.92 14.29 64.28
C VAL A 238 -15.95 13.66 65.26
N PRO A 239 -16.29 13.59 66.57
CA PRO A 239 -15.39 13.08 67.59
C PRO A 239 -15.24 11.55 67.50
N LEU A 240 -14.01 11.08 67.52
CA LEU A 240 -13.67 9.66 67.65
C LEU A 240 -13.67 9.24 69.14
N PRO A 241 -13.97 7.97 69.46
CA PRO A 241 -14.07 7.48 70.84
C PRO A 241 -12.68 7.21 71.48
N VAL A 242 -11.73 8.13 71.28
CA VAL A 242 -10.36 8.11 71.80
C VAL A 242 -9.90 9.53 72.15
N ALA A 243 -8.90 9.68 73.02
CA ALA A 243 -8.39 11.00 73.41
C ALA A 243 -7.65 11.69 72.24
N GLU A 244 -6.79 10.95 71.54
CA GLU A 244 -6.09 11.43 70.36
C GLU A 244 -7.02 11.34 69.14
N GLN A 245 -7.47 12.49 68.65
CA GLN A 245 -8.40 12.59 67.51
C GLN A 245 -7.66 12.45 66.16
N THR A 246 -6.69 11.55 66.06
CA THR A 246 -5.91 11.36 64.83
C THR A 246 -6.64 10.44 63.86
N VAL A 247 -6.54 10.74 62.56
CA VAL A 247 -7.04 9.87 61.48
C VAL A 247 -5.85 9.47 60.62
N ASN A 248 -5.77 8.18 60.33
CA ASN A 248 -4.77 7.58 59.44
C ASN A 248 -5.41 7.10 58.13
N ARG A 249 -6.55 6.39 58.19
CA ARG A 249 -7.27 5.92 56.98
C ARG A 249 -8.78 6.06 57.12
N LEU A 250 -9.43 6.29 55.98
CA LEU A 250 -10.87 6.18 55.79
C LEU A 250 -11.17 5.07 54.78
N SER A 251 -12.20 4.28 55.04
CA SER A 251 -12.71 3.28 54.09
C SER A 251 -14.21 3.15 54.25
N LYS A 252 -14.97 3.14 53.14
CA LYS A 252 -16.43 2.96 53.19
C LYS A 252 -16.84 1.52 52.89
N GLU A 253 -17.85 1.02 53.60
CA GLU A 253 -18.46 -0.27 53.24
C GLU A 253 -19.27 -0.17 51.94
N PRO A 254 -19.44 -1.28 51.19
CA PRO A 254 -20.35 -1.35 50.06
C PRO A 254 -21.76 -0.89 50.45
N GLY A 255 -22.29 0.09 49.71
CA GLY A 255 -23.59 0.72 49.99
C GLY A 255 -23.51 2.02 50.80
N GLY A 256 -22.32 2.44 51.25
CA GLY A 256 -22.06 3.79 51.76
C GLY A 256 -22.71 4.14 53.09
N LYS A 257 -23.26 3.15 53.80
CA LYS A 257 -23.95 3.36 55.10
C LYS A 257 -23.02 3.35 56.30
N VAL A 258 -21.81 2.83 56.13
CA VAL A 258 -20.84 2.64 57.20
C VAL A 258 -19.49 3.15 56.71
N LEU A 259 -18.85 3.96 57.56
CA LEU A 259 -17.49 4.44 57.40
C LEU A 259 -16.59 3.77 58.43
N TRP A 260 -15.47 3.24 57.98
CA TRP A 260 -14.37 2.78 58.81
C TRP A 260 -13.32 3.88 58.91
N VAL A 261 -12.86 4.12 60.13
CA VAL A 261 -11.83 5.12 60.44
C VAL A 261 -10.77 4.43 61.27
N SER A 262 -9.51 4.51 60.87
CA SER A 262 -8.40 4.02 61.70
C SER A 262 -7.51 5.16 62.16
N ASP A 263 -6.96 5.06 63.37
CA ASP A 263 -5.96 5.98 63.91
C ASP A 263 -4.52 5.47 63.66
N PHE A 264 -3.51 6.24 64.09
CA PHE A 264 -2.10 5.82 64.02
C PHE A 264 -1.72 4.75 65.06
N ALA A 265 -2.54 4.57 66.09
CA ALA A 265 -2.33 3.55 67.11
C ALA A 265 -2.86 2.16 66.69
N GLY A 266 -3.49 2.05 65.52
CA GLY A 266 -4.05 0.81 64.99
C GLY A 266 -5.42 0.45 65.58
N ASN A 267 -6.20 1.42 66.01
CA ASN A 267 -7.60 1.23 66.39
C ASN A 267 -8.50 1.51 65.18
N ALA A 268 -9.38 0.56 64.88
CA ALA A 268 -10.42 0.73 63.88
C ALA A 268 -11.77 1.08 64.53
N PHE A 269 -12.37 2.19 64.09
CA PHE A 269 -13.69 2.68 64.48
C PHE A 269 -14.68 2.49 63.34
N ARG A 270 -15.92 2.14 63.70
CA ARG A 270 -17.02 1.94 62.75
C ARG A 270 -18.08 3.00 63.00
N LEU A 271 -18.38 3.82 62.00
CA LEU A 271 -19.30 4.95 62.10
C LEU A 271 -20.47 4.79 61.12
N ASP A 272 -21.65 5.30 61.48
CA ASP A 272 -22.78 5.44 60.55
C ASP A 272 -22.65 6.70 59.67
N THR A 273 -23.63 6.93 58.80
CA THR A 273 -23.66 8.09 57.88
C THR A 273 -23.77 9.45 58.57
N VAL A 274 -24.03 9.49 59.88
CA VAL A 274 -24.10 10.71 60.69
C VAL A 274 -22.99 10.77 61.74
N GLY A 275 -21.98 9.90 61.63
CA GLY A 275 -20.78 9.92 62.48
C GLY A 275 -20.95 9.28 63.85
N ARG A 276 -22.02 8.51 64.09
CA ARG A 276 -22.22 7.79 65.36
C ARG A 276 -21.47 6.47 65.34
N SER A 277 -20.77 6.21 66.44
CA SER A 277 -20.05 4.94 66.63
C SER A 277 -21.01 3.76 66.70
N ILE A 278 -20.71 2.73 65.92
CA ILE A 278 -21.41 1.45 65.85
C ILE A 278 -20.48 0.35 66.37
N THR A 279 -21.05 -0.68 66.98
CA THR A 279 -20.30 -1.87 67.41
C THR A 279 -19.61 -2.55 66.22
N ARG A 280 -18.36 -2.96 66.45
CA ARG A 280 -17.58 -3.80 65.54
C ARG A 280 -18.17 -5.22 65.47
N PRO A 281 -18.16 -5.89 64.30
CA PRO A 281 -18.64 -7.26 64.18
C PRO A 281 -17.87 -8.23 65.08
N TRP A 282 -16.54 -8.19 65.05
CA TRP A 282 -15.67 -9.04 65.87
C TRP A 282 -15.58 -8.46 67.29
N GLN A 283 -16.11 -9.20 68.27
CA GLN A 283 -16.56 -8.60 69.54
C GLN A 283 -15.60 -8.69 70.72
N SER A 284 -14.35 -9.14 70.55
CA SER A 284 -13.44 -9.32 71.70
C SER A 284 -12.23 -8.40 71.66
N ALA A 285 -12.10 -7.55 72.69
CA ALA A 285 -10.87 -6.84 73.02
C ALA A 285 -9.70 -7.80 73.37
N ALA A 286 -9.96 -9.10 73.47
CA ALA A 286 -8.99 -10.16 73.71
C ALA A 286 -8.80 -11.14 72.52
N ALA A 287 -9.46 -10.90 71.37
CA ALA A 287 -9.24 -11.72 70.18
C ALA A 287 -7.86 -11.40 69.59
N LYS A 288 -6.94 -12.35 69.69
CA LYS A 288 -5.77 -12.41 68.81
C LYS A 288 -6.22 -13.10 67.51
N PRO A 289 -5.88 -12.56 66.33
CA PRO A 289 -5.01 -11.40 66.08
C PRO A 289 -5.70 -10.03 66.20
N GLN A 290 -4.94 -8.98 66.53
CA GLN A 290 -5.47 -7.60 66.65
C GLN A 290 -5.73 -7.00 65.26
N VAL A 291 -6.94 -6.49 65.04
CA VAL A 291 -7.32 -5.79 63.79
C VAL A 291 -6.87 -4.33 63.84
N ARG A 292 -5.92 -3.97 62.96
CA ARG A 292 -5.38 -2.62 62.81
C ARG A 292 -6.26 -1.74 61.93
N SER A 293 -6.69 -2.27 60.79
CA SER A 293 -7.59 -1.58 59.87
C SER A 293 -8.47 -2.56 59.09
N VAL A 294 -9.57 -2.03 58.55
CA VAL A 294 -10.43 -2.77 57.63
C VAL A 294 -10.00 -2.38 56.22
N LEU A 295 -9.53 -3.37 55.46
CA LEU A 295 -9.10 -3.18 54.08
C LEU A 295 -10.33 -3.00 53.19
N LEU A 296 -11.17 -4.03 53.11
CA LEU A 296 -12.44 -3.96 52.41
C LEU A 296 -13.45 -4.95 52.98
N ARG A 297 -14.74 -4.69 52.72
CA ARG A 297 -15.80 -5.67 52.86
C ARG A 297 -16.21 -6.11 51.46
N ASP A 298 -16.02 -7.39 51.14
CA ASP A 298 -16.29 -7.87 49.79
C ASP A 298 -17.79 -8.01 49.50
N ARG A 299 -18.15 -8.16 48.22
CA ARG A 299 -19.55 -8.36 47.77
C ARG A 299 -20.24 -9.60 48.36
N ARG A 300 -19.49 -10.55 48.93
CA ARG A 300 -20.01 -11.74 49.61
C ARG A 300 -20.22 -11.50 51.10
N GLY A 301 -19.90 -10.30 51.59
CA GLY A 301 -20.09 -9.85 52.97
C GLY A 301 -18.92 -10.16 53.90
N ARG A 302 -17.82 -10.72 53.39
CA ARG A 302 -16.64 -11.06 54.19
C ARG A 302 -15.79 -9.82 54.42
N TYR A 303 -15.20 -9.72 55.61
CA TYR A 303 -14.28 -8.65 55.95
C TYR A 303 -12.85 -9.10 55.68
N TRP A 304 -12.11 -8.27 54.95
CA TRP A 304 -10.67 -8.38 54.76
C TRP A 304 -10.01 -7.33 55.61
N LEU A 305 -9.06 -7.77 56.42
CA LEU A 305 -8.56 -7.03 57.57
C LEU A 305 -7.05 -6.98 57.53
N ASP A 306 -6.49 -5.82 57.88
CA ASP A 306 -5.07 -5.72 58.23
C ASP A 306 -4.96 -6.04 59.72
N ILE A 307 -4.22 -7.09 60.04
CA ILE A 307 -3.99 -7.56 61.40
C ILE A 307 -2.51 -7.46 61.75
N ASP A 308 -2.19 -7.49 63.05
CA ASP A 308 -0.81 -7.53 63.53
C ASP A 308 0.05 -8.67 62.93
N ALA A 309 -0.60 -9.76 62.51
CA ALA A 309 0.05 -10.91 61.86
C ALA A 309 -0.02 -10.91 60.31
N GLY A 310 -0.41 -9.80 59.66
CA GLY A 310 -0.51 -9.67 58.21
C GLY A 310 -1.96 -9.58 57.71
N LEU A 311 -2.33 -10.41 56.71
CA LEU A 311 -3.68 -10.41 56.14
C LEU A 311 -4.63 -11.26 57.00
N GLY A 312 -5.80 -10.72 57.31
CA GLY A 312 -6.86 -11.39 58.04
C GLY A 312 -8.17 -11.45 57.24
N ILE A 313 -8.98 -12.48 57.50
CA ILE A 313 -10.32 -12.61 56.95
C ILE A 313 -11.32 -12.92 58.08
N SER A 314 -12.50 -12.29 58.03
CA SER A 314 -13.65 -12.66 58.85
C SER A 314 -14.83 -12.99 57.95
N THR A 315 -15.27 -14.25 57.99
CA THR A 315 -16.31 -14.77 57.10
C THR A 315 -17.72 -14.66 57.68
N ASP A 316 -17.85 -14.86 58.99
CA ASP A 316 -19.10 -14.81 59.75
C ASP A 316 -19.26 -13.51 60.55
N GLY A 317 -18.26 -12.63 60.48
CA GLY A 317 -18.20 -11.38 61.23
C GLY A 317 -17.88 -11.57 62.71
N SER A 318 -17.58 -12.79 63.18
CA SER A 318 -17.37 -13.11 64.59
C SER A 318 -15.92 -13.48 64.90
N SER A 319 -15.29 -14.31 64.06
CA SER A 319 -13.88 -14.71 64.17
C SER A 319 -13.01 -14.02 63.12
N VAL A 320 -11.72 -13.85 63.42
CA VAL A 320 -10.71 -13.35 62.47
C VAL A 320 -9.65 -14.43 62.29
N ASP A 321 -9.57 -14.95 61.08
CA ASP A 321 -8.59 -15.97 60.70
C ASP A 321 -7.43 -15.33 59.94
N LYS A 322 -6.20 -15.77 60.22
CA LYS A 322 -5.02 -15.34 59.47
C LYS A 322 -5.04 -15.97 58.08
N VAL A 323 -4.85 -15.14 57.07
CA VAL A 323 -4.63 -15.59 55.69
C VAL A 323 -3.13 -15.82 55.49
N PRO A 324 -2.70 -17.05 55.13
CA PRO A 324 -1.30 -17.29 54.79
C PRO A 324 -0.96 -16.58 53.48
N THR A 325 0.14 -15.83 53.47
CA THR A 325 0.64 -15.16 52.26
C THR A 325 2.05 -15.65 51.98
N TYR A 326 2.24 -16.29 50.82
CA TYR A 326 3.50 -16.88 50.40
C TYR A 326 4.15 -16.00 49.34
N SER A 327 5.41 -15.62 49.56
CA SER A 327 6.17 -14.83 48.61
C SER A 327 7.18 -15.72 47.90
N ALA A 328 7.09 -15.75 46.57
CA ALA A 328 8.04 -16.48 45.73
C ALA A 328 9.46 -15.90 45.86
N SER A 329 9.60 -14.57 45.96
CA SER A 329 10.90 -13.92 46.14
C SER A 329 11.51 -14.22 47.52
N ALA A 330 10.69 -14.27 48.57
CA ALA A 330 11.16 -14.63 49.91
C ALA A 330 11.27 -16.15 50.15
N HIS A 331 10.81 -16.98 49.22
CA HIS A 331 10.77 -18.44 49.32
C HIS A 331 10.04 -18.94 50.59
N GLY A 332 8.99 -18.25 51.02
CA GLY A 332 8.36 -18.53 52.32
C GLY A 332 7.10 -17.71 52.62
N LEU A 333 6.50 -17.99 53.78
CA LEU A 333 5.42 -17.18 54.34
C LEU A 333 5.96 -15.81 54.76
N VAL A 334 5.25 -14.76 54.38
CA VAL A 334 5.57 -13.38 54.72
C VAL A 334 4.43 -12.75 55.51
N ASN A 335 4.75 -11.80 56.38
CA ASN A 335 3.78 -10.89 56.97
C ASN A 335 4.02 -9.51 56.36
N ARG A 336 2.99 -8.88 55.82
CA ARG A 336 3.07 -7.58 55.16
C ARG A 336 2.12 -6.58 55.82
N ASN A 337 2.47 -5.30 55.72
CA ASN A 337 1.59 -4.20 56.08
C ASN A 337 0.81 -3.78 54.84
N TRP A 338 -0.52 -3.82 54.93
CA TRP A 338 -1.42 -3.57 53.81
C TRP A 338 -1.84 -2.10 53.75
N ILE A 339 -1.61 -1.45 52.61
CA ILE A 339 -1.89 -0.03 52.42
C ILE A 339 -3.19 0.24 51.70
N GLU A 340 -3.54 -0.61 50.74
CA GLU A 340 -4.76 -0.42 49.97
C GLU A 340 -5.34 -1.76 49.58
N SER A 341 -6.65 -1.79 49.32
CA SER A 341 -7.30 -2.96 48.77
C SER A 341 -8.44 -2.57 47.84
N TYR A 342 -8.60 -3.36 46.79
CA TYR A 342 -9.60 -3.09 45.77
C TYR A 342 -10.32 -4.38 45.37
N GLN A 343 -11.65 -4.31 45.23
CA GLN A 343 -12.42 -5.39 44.62
C GLN A 343 -12.86 -5.02 43.21
N ASP A 344 -12.35 -5.76 42.23
CA ASP A 344 -12.62 -5.50 40.81
C ASP A 344 -14.06 -5.84 40.38
N ARG A 345 -14.42 -5.48 39.13
CA ARG A 345 -15.74 -5.79 38.55
C ARG A 345 -16.07 -7.29 38.54
N GLU A 346 -15.08 -8.16 38.40
CA GLU A 346 -15.23 -9.62 38.31
C GLU A 346 -15.35 -10.27 39.70
N GLY A 347 -14.97 -9.53 40.75
CA GLY A 347 -15.02 -9.92 42.16
C GLY A 347 -13.67 -10.33 42.74
N GLY A 348 -12.59 -10.24 41.95
CA GLY A 348 -11.22 -10.47 42.41
C GLY A 348 -10.79 -9.39 43.39
N LEU A 349 -9.87 -9.75 44.28
CA LEU A 349 -9.39 -8.87 45.34
C LEU A 349 -7.93 -8.56 45.11
N TRP A 350 -7.61 -7.28 45.20
CA TRP A 350 -6.28 -6.73 45.05
C TRP A 350 -5.86 -6.14 46.38
N PHE A 351 -4.64 -6.42 46.82
CA PHE A 351 -4.08 -5.91 48.06
C PHE A 351 -2.71 -5.32 47.76
N ALA A 352 -2.55 -4.02 48.01
CA ALA A 352 -1.27 -3.35 47.91
C ALA A 352 -0.58 -3.35 49.27
N SER A 353 0.73 -3.59 49.26
CA SER A 353 1.58 -3.58 50.45
C SER A 353 2.60 -2.44 50.36
N LEU A 354 3.05 -1.92 51.52
CA LEU A 354 4.14 -0.93 51.55
C LEU A 354 5.42 -1.45 50.89
N GLU A 355 5.66 -2.76 51.01
CA GLU A 355 6.84 -3.43 50.52
C GLU A 355 6.45 -4.83 50.03
N GLY A 356 6.86 -5.17 48.81
CA GLY A 356 6.61 -6.50 48.23
C GLY A 356 5.43 -6.56 47.27
N GLY A 357 5.15 -5.47 46.57
CA GLY A 357 4.33 -5.48 45.36
C GLY A 357 2.83 -5.54 45.60
N LEU A 358 2.14 -5.96 44.54
CA LEU A 358 0.69 -6.08 44.46
C LEU A 358 0.28 -7.54 44.62
N TRP A 359 -0.73 -7.81 45.43
CA TRP A 359 -1.23 -9.16 45.66
C TRP A 359 -2.61 -9.31 45.07
N HIS A 360 -2.85 -10.39 44.33
CA HIS A 360 -4.12 -10.65 43.69
C HIS A 360 -4.71 -11.97 44.19
N LEU A 361 -6.00 -11.95 44.51
CA LEU A 361 -6.77 -13.12 44.87
C LEU A 361 -7.95 -13.24 43.88
N PRO A 362 -7.96 -14.25 42.99
CA PRO A 362 -8.97 -14.39 41.95
C PRO A 362 -10.41 -14.46 42.51
N PRO A 363 -11.45 -14.00 41.80
CA PRO A 363 -12.84 -13.95 42.32
C PRO A 363 -13.40 -15.28 42.81
N ARG A 364 -12.85 -16.39 42.29
CA ARG A 364 -13.25 -17.76 42.55
C ARG A 364 -12.25 -18.54 43.41
N TRP A 365 -11.38 -17.85 44.14
CA TRP A 365 -10.40 -18.46 45.04
C TRP A 365 -11.02 -19.46 46.03
N ASP A 366 -12.28 -19.29 46.42
CA ASP A 366 -12.99 -20.20 47.34
C ASP A 366 -13.66 -21.40 46.65
N THR A 367 -13.32 -21.65 45.38
CA THR A 367 -13.78 -22.82 44.61
C THR A 367 -12.90 -24.04 44.86
N PHE A 368 -11.58 -23.82 44.89
CA PHE A 368 -10.57 -24.84 45.11
C PHE A 368 -9.86 -24.56 46.43
N ALA A 369 -10.02 -25.47 47.39
CA ALA A 369 -9.27 -25.43 48.63
C ALA A 369 -7.94 -26.14 48.42
N VAL A 370 -6.84 -25.45 48.73
CA VAL A 370 -5.49 -26.00 48.62
C VAL A 370 -4.95 -26.28 50.01
N PHE A 371 -4.40 -27.48 50.19
CA PHE A 371 -3.66 -27.86 51.40
C PHE A 371 -2.28 -28.37 51.00
N SER A 372 -1.26 -27.78 51.61
CA SER A 372 0.14 -28.05 51.29
C SER A 372 0.90 -28.46 52.56
N HIS A 373 2.11 -29.00 52.38
CA HIS A 373 3.01 -29.24 53.50
C HIS A 373 3.64 -27.93 53.96
N HIS A 374 3.57 -27.68 55.26
CA HIS A 374 4.26 -26.57 55.91
C HIS A 374 5.11 -27.10 57.06
N LYS A 375 6.42 -26.89 56.96
CA LYS A 375 7.41 -27.41 57.91
C LYS A 375 7.13 -27.00 59.36
N ASP A 376 6.60 -25.80 59.55
CA ASP A 376 6.36 -25.19 60.86
C ASP A 376 4.92 -25.38 61.38
N ASP A 377 4.05 -26.06 60.60
CA ASP A 377 2.68 -26.35 60.97
C ASP A 377 2.41 -27.85 61.03
N ALA A 378 2.32 -28.39 62.24
CA ALA A 378 2.04 -29.80 62.49
C ALA A 378 0.62 -30.25 62.10
N GLN A 379 -0.30 -29.31 61.81
CA GLN A 379 -1.64 -29.60 61.30
C GLN A 379 -1.72 -29.61 59.77
N SER A 380 -0.64 -29.19 59.08
CA SER A 380 -0.51 -29.27 57.63
C SER A 380 -0.23 -30.71 57.17
N LEU A 381 -0.25 -30.95 55.85
CA LEU A 381 0.10 -32.27 55.30
C LEU A 381 1.54 -32.64 55.68
N ALA A 382 1.79 -33.86 56.11
CA ALA A 382 3.13 -34.36 56.36
C ALA A 382 3.90 -34.66 55.07
N ASN A 383 3.18 -34.95 53.98
CA ASN A 383 3.77 -35.24 52.67
C ASN A 383 3.77 -33.99 51.75
N PRO A 384 4.95 -33.47 51.35
CA PRO A 384 5.04 -32.37 50.38
C PRO A 384 4.43 -32.68 49.02
N SER A 385 4.72 -33.87 48.48
CA SER A 385 4.21 -34.32 47.19
C SER A 385 3.40 -35.58 47.38
N ILE A 386 2.18 -35.59 46.84
CA ILE A 386 1.24 -36.70 46.98
C ILE A 386 1.40 -37.69 45.84
N THR A 387 1.62 -38.96 46.17
CA THR A 387 1.83 -40.02 45.17
C THR A 387 0.59 -40.88 44.96
N ALA A 388 -0.22 -41.08 46.00
CA ALA A 388 -1.43 -41.88 45.90
C ALA A 388 -2.51 -41.44 46.90
N THR A 389 -3.77 -41.61 46.50
CA THR A 389 -4.94 -41.34 47.35
C THR A 389 -5.97 -42.46 47.20
N ALA A 390 -6.76 -42.68 48.26
CA ALA A 390 -7.89 -43.62 48.22
C ALA A 390 -9.08 -43.07 49.03
N PRO A 391 -10.32 -43.15 48.50
CA PRO A 391 -11.49 -42.77 49.27
C PRO A 391 -11.67 -43.71 50.46
N SER A 392 -12.13 -43.17 51.59
CA SER A 392 -12.42 -43.95 52.78
C SER A 392 -13.92 -44.16 52.99
N ALA A 393 -14.30 -45.37 53.42
CA ALA A 393 -15.69 -45.64 53.82
C ALA A 393 -16.13 -44.80 55.02
N ALA A 394 -15.18 -44.25 55.80
CA ALA A 394 -15.43 -43.41 56.97
C ALA A 394 -15.72 -41.93 56.66
N GLY A 395 -15.71 -41.50 55.39
CA GLY A 395 -16.02 -40.11 55.01
C GLY A 395 -14.87 -39.36 54.33
N GLY A 396 -13.63 -39.68 54.68
CA GLY A 396 -12.44 -38.96 54.26
C GLY A 396 -11.67 -39.63 53.12
N VAL A 397 -10.39 -39.27 53.00
CA VAL A 397 -9.47 -39.78 51.98
C VAL A 397 -8.14 -40.16 52.64
N TRP A 398 -7.64 -41.35 52.32
CA TRP A 398 -6.28 -41.75 52.65
C TRP A 398 -5.30 -41.09 51.68
N VAL A 399 -4.25 -40.50 52.22
CA VAL A 399 -3.23 -39.76 51.47
C VAL A 399 -1.85 -40.30 51.85
N THR A 400 -0.99 -40.50 50.85
CA THR A 400 0.41 -40.83 51.05
C THR A 400 1.29 -40.20 49.96
N GLY A 401 2.58 -40.05 50.24
CA GLY A 401 3.46 -39.25 49.40
C GLY A 401 4.94 -39.35 49.74
N SER A 402 5.68 -38.30 49.37
CA SER A 402 7.15 -38.27 49.34
C SER A 402 7.84 -38.51 50.68
N HIS A 403 7.19 -38.23 51.82
CA HIS A 403 7.74 -38.54 53.16
C HIS A 403 7.34 -39.93 53.65
N SER A 404 6.69 -40.74 52.81
CA SER A 404 6.20 -42.06 53.14
C SER A 404 5.28 -42.08 54.37
N ALA A 405 4.58 -40.98 54.66
CA ALA A 405 3.59 -40.92 55.73
C ALA A 405 2.21 -41.36 55.20
N LEU A 406 1.43 -42.07 56.03
CA LEU A 406 0.01 -42.35 55.80
C LEU A 406 -0.83 -41.37 56.62
N GLU A 407 -1.65 -40.61 55.93
CA GLU A 407 -2.50 -39.58 56.51
C GLU A 407 -3.96 -39.84 56.15
N TYR A 408 -4.85 -39.51 57.08
CA TYR A 408 -6.29 -39.45 56.83
C TYR A 408 -6.68 -37.98 56.71
N PHE A 409 -7.23 -37.62 55.56
CA PHE A 409 -7.67 -36.26 55.26
C PHE A 409 -9.19 -36.19 55.29
N ASP A 410 -9.73 -35.24 56.06
CA ASP A 410 -11.16 -34.94 56.08
C ASP A 410 -11.45 -33.77 55.13
N PRO A 411 -12.07 -34.00 53.96
CA PRO A 411 -12.35 -32.96 52.98
C PRO A 411 -13.43 -31.96 53.42
N ALA A 412 -14.24 -32.30 54.41
CA ALA A 412 -15.27 -31.42 54.94
C ALA A 412 -14.67 -30.37 55.89
N THR A 413 -13.68 -30.76 56.71
CA THR A 413 -13.08 -29.87 57.71
C THR A 413 -11.68 -29.37 57.36
N GLY A 414 -11.03 -29.98 56.37
CA GLY A 414 -9.64 -29.71 56.01
C GLY A 414 -8.62 -30.27 57.00
N ARG A 415 -9.06 -31.03 58.00
CA ARG A 415 -8.17 -31.57 59.03
C ARG A 415 -7.42 -32.79 58.52
N VAL A 416 -6.12 -32.79 58.79
CA VAL A 416 -5.23 -33.93 58.53
C VAL A 416 -4.99 -34.69 59.82
N LYS A 417 -5.04 -36.02 59.76
CA LYS A 417 -4.67 -36.89 60.87
C LYS A 417 -3.60 -37.86 60.42
N LEU A 418 -2.43 -37.77 61.05
CA LEU A 418 -1.34 -38.72 60.82
C LEU A 418 -1.68 -40.09 61.43
N HIS A 419 -1.60 -41.15 60.61
CA HIS A 419 -1.88 -42.53 61.01
C HIS A 419 -0.62 -43.38 61.09
N LEU A 420 0.28 -43.25 60.10
CA LEU A 420 1.61 -43.85 60.12
C LEU A 420 2.64 -42.78 59.71
N PRO A 421 3.63 -42.45 60.56
CA PRO A 421 4.65 -41.47 60.22
C PRO A 421 5.61 -41.95 59.13
N ASN A 422 5.81 -43.27 59.01
CA ASN A 422 6.73 -43.87 58.07
C ASN A 422 6.23 -45.28 57.68
N ILE A 423 5.79 -45.42 56.44
CA ILE A 423 5.37 -46.70 55.83
C ILE A 423 6.61 -47.53 55.46
N ASP A 424 7.57 -46.91 54.76
CA ASP A 424 8.88 -47.47 54.43
C ASP A 424 10.00 -46.40 54.54
N PRO A 425 11.16 -46.73 55.13
CA PRO A 425 12.21 -45.76 55.41
C PRO A 425 13.01 -45.31 54.19
N ILE A 426 12.94 -46.04 53.08
CA ILE A 426 13.78 -45.80 51.89
C ILE A 426 12.92 -45.53 50.66
N ARG A 427 11.81 -46.23 50.51
CA ARG A 427 11.01 -46.25 49.28
C ARG A 427 9.70 -45.49 49.46
N VAL A 428 9.35 -44.70 48.46
CA VAL A 428 8.10 -43.94 48.45
C VAL A 428 6.93 -44.89 48.08
N PRO A 429 5.79 -44.81 48.78
CA PRO A 429 4.58 -45.54 48.40
C PRO A 429 4.05 -45.13 47.02
N ASP A 430 3.70 -46.11 46.19
CA ASP A 430 3.22 -45.92 44.82
C ASP A 430 1.69 -45.98 44.70
N SER A 431 1.03 -46.66 45.63
CA SER A 431 -0.41 -46.89 45.60
C SER A 431 -0.98 -47.04 46.99
N VAL A 432 -2.23 -46.63 47.17
CA VAL A 432 -3.01 -46.84 48.39
C VAL A 432 -4.42 -47.25 48.01
N PHE A 433 -5.02 -48.14 48.79
CA PHE A 433 -6.36 -48.67 48.55
C PHE A 433 -7.02 -49.05 49.87
N GLU A 434 -8.26 -48.62 50.12
CA GLU A 434 -9.06 -49.12 51.23
C GLU A 434 -9.99 -50.24 50.72
N SER A 435 -9.86 -51.43 51.31
CA SER A 435 -10.78 -52.54 51.06
C SER A 435 -12.16 -52.28 51.66
N ARG A 436 -13.20 -52.94 51.15
CA ARG A 436 -14.57 -52.88 51.72
C ARG A 436 -14.67 -53.21 53.21
N GLN A 437 -13.66 -53.90 53.78
CA GLN A 437 -13.59 -54.22 55.20
C GLN A 437 -13.03 -53.07 56.06
N GLY A 438 -12.56 -51.99 55.46
CA GLY A 438 -11.93 -50.84 56.12
C GLY A 438 -10.45 -51.01 56.41
N VAL A 439 -9.79 -52.01 55.82
CA VAL A 439 -8.34 -52.22 55.91
C VAL A 439 -7.66 -51.51 54.74
N VAL A 440 -6.59 -50.77 55.04
CA VAL A 440 -5.80 -49.99 54.08
C VAL A 440 -4.63 -50.84 53.57
N TRP A 441 -4.47 -50.91 52.27
CA TRP A 441 -3.39 -51.60 51.56
C TRP A 441 -2.54 -50.55 50.85
N ILE A 442 -1.24 -50.62 51.06
CA ILE A 442 -0.29 -49.65 50.57
C ILE A 442 0.79 -50.38 49.79
N GLY A 443 0.93 -50.04 48.52
CA GLY A 443 1.95 -50.59 47.65
C GLY A 443 3.25 -49.80 47.78
N VAL A 444 4.32 -50.48 48.13
CA VAL A 444 5.70 -49.95 48.10
C VAL A 444 6.52 -50.88 47.21
N GLN A 445 7.53 -50.37 46.51
CA GLN A 445 8.37 -51.22 45.67
C GLN A 445 8.92 -52.42 46.48
N GLY A 446 8.60 -53.64 46.04
CA GLY A 446 9.01 -54.92 46.66
C GLY A 446 8.13 -55.41 47.82
N THR A 447 7.22 -54.60 48.36
CA THR A 447 6.41 -54.98 49.53
C THR A 447 5.00 -54.37 49.50
N LEU A 448 4.03 -55.14 49.97
CA LEU A 448 2.66 -54.69 50.17
C LEU A 448 2.42 -54.52 51.67
N VAL A 449 2.05 -53.32 52.10
CA VAL A 449 1.81 -53.00 53.50
C VAL A 449 0.31 -53.03 53.76
N ARG A 450 -0.12 -53.90 54.66
CA ARG A 450 -1.49 -53.96 55.16
C ARG A 450 -1.55 -53.21 56.49
N TYR A 451 -2.41 -52.21 56.57
CA TYR A 451 -2.65 -51.38 57.74
C TYR A 451 -4.13 -51.43 58.14
N ASP A 452 -4.39 -51.81 59.40
CA ASP A 452 -5.73 -51.74 59.97
C ASP A 452 -5.87 -50.43 60.77
N PRO A 453 -6.71 -49.47 60.32
CA PRO A 453 -6.86 -48.18 60.99
C PRO A 453 -7.54 -48.27 62.36
N ARG A 454 -8.27 -49.34 62.67
CA ARG A 454 -8.96 -49.54 63.96
C ARG A 454 -8.00 -50.02 65.03
N THR A 455 -7.17 -51.00 64.69
CA THR A 455 -6.20 -51.62 65.61
C THR A 455 -4.81 -50.98 65.53
N ARG A 456 -4.55 -50.17 64.49
CA ARG A 456 -3.24 -49.65 64.08
C ARG A 456 -2.19 -50.73 63.78
N GLN A 457 -2.62 -51.97 63.55
CA GLN A 457 -1.72 -53.06 63.21
C GLN A 457 -1.16 -52.87 61.79
N VAL A 458 0.17 -53.03 61.64
CA VAL A 458 0.87 -52.99 60.36
C VAL A 458 1.46 -54.36 60.06
N LYS A 459 1.22 -54.90 58.86
CA LYS A 459 1.81 -56.14 58.36
C LYS A 459 2.46 -55.88 57.00
N ARG A 460 3.74 -56.22 56.85
CA ARG A 460 4.48 -56.08 55.59
C ARG A 460 4.52 -57.44 54.89
N LEU A 461 4.13 -57.46 53.62
CA LEU A 461 3.93 -58.66 52.83
C LEU A 461 4.87 -58.59 51.61
N PRO A 462 5.92 -59.41 51.53
CA PRO A 462 6.84 -59.37 50.40
C PRO A 462 6.11 -59.74 49.10
N LEU A 463 6.24 -58.89 48.07
CA LEU A 463 5.62 -59.11 46.75
C LEU A 463 6.41 -60.11 45.90
N LEU A 464 7.73 -60.18 46.14
CA LEU A 464 8.66 -61.07 45.46
C LEU A 464 9.17 -62.11 46.47
N GLN A 465 8.95 -63.39 46.19
CA GLN A 465 9.55 -64.47 46.97
C GLN A 465 11.01 -64.74 46.56
N HIS A 466 11.42 -64.37 45.33
CA HIS A 466 12.78 -64.35 44.82
C HIS A 466 12.97 -63.13 43.90
N VAL A 467 14.03 -62.36 44.10
CA VAL A 467 14.44 -61.27 43.18
C VAL A 467 15.46 -61.88 42.24
N ASP A 468 15.14 -61.97 40.94
CA ASP A 468 16.12 -62.37 39.94
C ASP A 468 17.23 -61.29 39.86
N PRO A 469 18.51 -61.61 40.17
CA PRO A 469 19.60 -60.63 40.15
C PRO A 469 19.82 -59.99 38.77
N ALA A 470 19.31 -60.61 37.69
CA ALA A 470 19.43 -60.13 36.32
C ALA A 470 18.29 -59.19 35.88
N ALA A 471 17.18 -59.11 36.63
CA ALA A 471 16.11 -58.17 36.35
C ALA A 471 16.51 -56.76 36.84
N GLY A 472 16.48 -55.76 35.95
CA GLY A 472 16.81 -54.38 36.30
C GLY A 472 16.07 -53.92 37.56
N PRO A 473 16.77 -53.33 38.56
CA PRO A 473 16.26 -53.17 39.92
C PRO A 473 15.03 -52.25 40.04
N ASP A 474 14.79 -51.37 39.07
CA ASP A 474 13.87 -50.23 39.23
C ASP A 474 12.38 -50.57 39.01
N ASN A 475 12.05 -51.70 38.36
CA ASN A 475 10.66 -52.06 38.03
C ASN A 475 10.19 -53.42 38.57
N ALA A 476 11.07 -54.22 39.18
CA ALA A 476 10.71 -55.51 39.75
C ALA A 476 9.89 -55.34 41.04
N GLY A 477 8.72 -55.99 41.12
CA GLY A 477 7.89 -55.98 42.33
C GLY A 477 7.28 -54.62 42.70
N ARG A 478 7.19 -53.67 41.75
CA ARG A 478 6.52 -52.38 41.97
C ARG A 478 4.99 -52.55 41.85
N PRO A 479 4.23 -52.34 42.93
CA PRO A 479 2.77 -52.49 42.93
C PRO A 479 2.08 -51.29 42.26
N GLY A 480 1.30 -51.58 41.23
CA GLY A 480 0.47 -50.64 40.50
C GLY A 480 -0.93 -50.53 41.08
N ARG A 481 -1.95 -50.73 40.24
CA ARG A 481 -3.36 -50.58 40.64
C ARG A 481 -3.81 -51.73 41.54
N MET A 482 -4.67 -51.40 42.51
CA MET A 482 -5.29 -52.35 43.42
C MET A 482 -6.81 -52.22 43.36
N ALA A 483 -7.50 -53.35 43.52
CA ALA A 483 -8.96 -53.40 43.61
C ALA A 483 -9.37 -54.60 44.46
N ASP A 484 -10.49 -54.51 45.17
CA ASP A 484 -11.13 -55.68 45.75
C ASP A 484 -12.23 -56.20 44.82
N ASP A 485 -12.46 -57.51 44.86
CA ASP A 485 -13.61 -58.11 44.20
C ASP A 485 -14.81 -58.25 45.14
N ALA A 486 -15.94 -58.73 44.61
CA ALA A 486 -17.15 -58.94 45.39
C ALA A 486 -16.99 -59.96 46.54
N GLN A 487 -15.92 -60.76 46.55
CA GLN A 487 -15.62 -61.77 47.57
C GLN A 487 -14.63 -61.23 48.63
N GLY A 488 -14.16 -59.99 48.49
CA GLY A 488 -13.20 -59.37 49.41
C GLY A 488 -11.75 -59.80 49.16
N ARG A 489 -11.45 -60.40 48.00
CA ARG A 489 -10.06 -60.69 47.60
C ARG A 489 -9.44 -59.43 46.99
N ILE A 490 -8.19 -59.16 47.32
CA ILE A 490 -7.45 -57.98 46.87
C ILE A 490 -6.61 -58.35 45.66
N TRP A 491 -6.92 -57.73 44.53
CA TRP A 491 -6.18 -57.84 43.28
C TRP A 491 -5.13 -56.73 43.24
N VAL A 492 -3.86 -57.11 43.05
CA VAL A 492 -2.71 -56.21 43.01
C VAL A 492 -2.00 -56.39 41.68
N ALA A 493 -2.07 -55.39 40.81
CA ALA A 493 -1.34 -55.39 39.55
C ALA A 493 0.12 -55.03 39.80
N LEU A 494 1.06 -55.84 39.32
CA LEU A 494 2.50 -55.60 39.37
C LEU A 494 2.99 -55.13 38.00
N MET A 495 3.85 -54.11 37.97
CA MET A 495 4.31 -53.51 36.71
C MET A 495 4.98 -54.52 35.76
N THR A 496 5.71 -55.51 36.30
CA THR A 496 6.55 -56.43 35.51
C THR A 496 6.15 -57.90 35.60
N GLN A 497 5.20 -58.27 36.47
CA GLN A 497 4.92 -59.68 36.81
C GLN A 497 3.45 -60.09 36.70
N GLY A 498 2.56 -59.22 36.22
CA GLY A 498 1.15 -59.53 36.07
C GLY A 498 0.33 -59.14 37.29
N ILE A 499 -0.53 -60.01 37.82
CA ILE A 499 -1.47 -59.68 38.89
C ILE A 499 -1.41 -60.73 40.01
N GLN A 500 -1.33 -60.28 41.26
CA GLN A 500 -1.44 -61.14 42.44
C GLN A 500 -2.79 -60.96 43.13
N LEU A 501 -3.35 -62.06 43.64
CA LEU A 501 -4.59 -62.09 44.42
C LEU A 501 -4.26 -62.43 45.87
N TRP A 502 -4.75 -61.62 46.79
CA TRP A 502 -4.53 -61.75 48.23
C TRP A 502 -5.87 -61.88 48.97
N ASN A 503 -5.90 -62.57 50.10
CA ASN A 503 -7.06 -62.51 51.00
C ASN A 503 -6.97 -61.29 51.94
N GLY A 504 -8.06 -61.03 52.69
CA GLY A 504 -8.15 -59.91 53.63
C GLY A 504 -7.12 -59.95 54.77
N GLU A 505 -6.55 -61.13 55.07
CA GLU A 505 -5.55 -61.36 56.11
C GLU A 505 -4.10 -61.20 55.61
N GLY A 506 -3.89 -60.98 54.31
CA GLY A 506 -2.57 -60.83 53.71
C GLY A 506 -1.85 -62.14 53.39
N GLN A 507 -2.59 -63.18 53.01
CA GLN A 507 -2.05 -64.38 52.40
C GLN A 507 -2.22 -64.32 50.87
N LEU A 508 -1.15 -64.65 50.15
CA LEU A 508 -1.17 -64.74 48.69
C LEU A 508 -1.98 -65.99 48.28
N LEU A 509 -3.06 -65.77 47.52
CA LEU A 509 -3.95 -66.82 47.02
C LEU A 509 -3.51 -67.31 45.63
N ARG A 510 -3.10 -66.39 44.75
CA ARG A 510 -2.77 -66.70 43.35
C ARG A 510 -1.88 -65.63 42.74
N THR A 511 -1.01 -66.04 41.81
CA THR A 511 -0.31 -65.15 40.87
C THR A 511 -0.77 -65.47 39.45
N ILE A 512 -1.09 -64.43 38.67
CA ILE A 512 -1.41 -64.49 37.25
C ILE A 512 -0.30 -63.75 36.50
N ASP A 513 0.61 -64.50 35.88
CA ASP A 513 1.75 -63.93 35.17
C ASP A 513 1.33 -63.33 33.82
N TYR A 514 2.10 -62.34 33.35
CA TYR A 514 1.95 -61.84 32.00
C TYR A 514 2.15 -62.96 30.96
N GLY A 515 1.32 -62.97 29.92
CA GLY A 515 1.27 -64.03 28.91
C GLY A 515 0.37 -65.22 29.28
N SER A 516 -0.06 -65.32 30.55
CA SER A 516 -0.98 -66.36 31.03
C SER A 516 -2.41 -65.83 31.17
N HIS A 517 -3.41 -66.72 31.21
CA HIS A 517 -4.82 -66.39 31.51
C HIS A 517 -5.36 -65.17 30.74
N GLY A 518 -4.95 -64.99 29.48
CA GLY A 518 -5.36 -63.86 28.64
C GLY A 518 -4.79 -62.49 29.03
N LEU A 519 -3.97 -62.40 30.09
CA LEU A 519 -3.31 -61.17 30.52
C LEU A 519 -2.09 -60.90 29.64
N LYS A 520 -2.14 -59.87 28.80
CA LYS A 520 -1.01 -59.46 27.96
C LYS A 520 0.07 -58.77 28.80
N ALA A 521 1.34 -58.87 28.38
CA ALA A 521 2.49 -58.14 28.96
C ALA A 521 2.43 -56.63 28.67
N LEU A 522 1.37 -55.98 29.14
CA LEU A 522 1.07 -54.56 28.97
C LEU A 522 0.80 -53.97 30.34
N THR A 523 1.28 -52.74 30.55
CA THR A 523 1.06 -52.00 31.79
C THR A 523 -0.43 -51.83 32.07
N VAL A 524 -0.86 -52.25 33.25
CA VAL A 524 -2.21 -51.98 33.77
C VAL A 524 -2.30 -50.52 34.19
N LEU A 525 -3.13 -49.73 33.52
CA LEU A 525 -3.27 -48.29 33.74
C LEU A 525 -4.37 -47.97 34.76
N ASP A 526 -5.44 -48.77 34.79
CA ASP A 526 -6.55 -48.69 35.73
C ASP A 526 -7.13 -50.09 35.96
N MET A 527 -7.62 -50.37 37.18
CA MET A 527 -8.22 -51.66 37.56
C MET A 527 -9.28 -51.45 38.65
N ARG A 528 -10.45 -52.08 38.50
CA ARG A 528 -11.59 -51.99 39.43
C ARG A 528 -12.70 -52.96 39.04
N ILE A 529 -13.71 -53.10 39.90
CA ILE A 529 -14.95 -53.78 39.54
C ILE A 529 -15.70 -52.99 38.44
N GLY A 530 -16.11 -53.69 37.39
CA GLY A 530 -16.98 -53.18 36.34
C GLY A 530 -18.49 -53.36 36.63
N PRO A 531 -19.36 -52.93 35.72
CA PRO A 531 -20.81 -52.99 35.91
C PRO A 531 -21.40 -54.40 36.02
N ASP A 532 -20.67 -55.43 35.58
CA ASP A 532 -21.03 -56.85 35.70
C ASP A 532 -20.54 -57.51 37.00
N GLY A 533 -19.96 -56.71 37.92
CA GLY A 533 -19.41 -57.19 39.19
C GLY A 533 -18.07 -57.92 39.06
N GLN A 534 -17.48 -58.01 37.86
CA GLN A 534 -16.17 -58.63 37.63
C GLN A 534 -15.06 -57.58 37.62
N ILE A 535 -13.82 -58.02 37.83
CA ILE A 535 -12.65 -57.13 37.71
C ILE A 535 -12.42 -56.77 36.25
N TRP A 536 -12.44 -55.47 35.98
CA TRP A 536 -12.06 -54.87 34.71
C TRP A 536 -10.70 -54.18 34.86
N LEU A 537 -9.90 -54.25 33.81
CA LEU A 537 -8.62 -53.55 33.73
C LEU A 537 -8.47 -52.88 32.38
N SER A 538 -7.73 -51.78 32.37
CA SER A 538 -7.36 -51.06 31.16
C SER A 538 -5.84 -51.10 30.96
N ASN A 539 -5.42 -51.13 29.70
CA ASN A 539 -4.02 -51.14 29.30
C ASN A 539 -3.83 -50.47 27.93
N ASN A 540 -2.60 -50.50 27.42
CA ASN A 540 -2.22 -49.98 26.11
C ASN A 540 -2.88 -50.70 24.90
N ALA A 541 -3.71 -51.72 25.14
CA ALA A 541 -4.46 -52.44 24.11
C ALA A 541 -5.99 -52.41 24.34
N GLY A 542 -6.48 -51.54 25.22
CA GLY A 542 -7.91 -51.34 25.47
C GLY A 542 -8.39 -51.87 26.81
N LEU A 543 -9.68 -52.20 26.88
CA LEU A 543 -10.39 -52.60 28.09
C LEU A 543 -10.65 -54.11 28.12
N TRP A 544 -10.31 -54.73 29.25
CA TRP A 544 -10.38 -56.17 29.47
C TRP A 544 -11.16 -56.47 30.74
N ARG A 545 -11.87 -57.59 30.78
CA ARG A 545 -12.58 -58.08 31.97
C ARG A 545 -12.19 -59.49 32.32
N TRP A 546 -12.21 -59.81 33.60
CA TRP A 546 -12.02 -61.17 34.11
C TRP A 546 -13.27 -62.00 33.83
N ASP A 547 -13.12 -63.12 33.12
CA ASP A 547 -14.18 -64.12 32.97
C ASP A 547 -13.89 -65.30 33.93
N PRO A 548 -14.66 -65.45 35.02
CA PRO A 548 -14.44 -66.52 35.98
C PRO A 548 -14.75 -67.91 35.43
N ARG A 549 -15.55 -68.03 34.37
CA ARG A 549 -15.86 -69.34 33.74
C ARG A 549 -14.74 -69.80 32.83
N ALA A 550 -14.14 -68.87 32.10
CA ALA A 550 -13.02 -69.14 31.20
C ALA A 550 -11.66 -69.04 31.91
N ASP A 551 -11.64 -68.62 33.18
CA ASP A 551 -10.46 -68.38 34.00
C ASP A 551 -9.41 -67.50 33.30
N ARG A 552 -9.87 -66.44 32.61
CA ARG A 552 -8.99 -65.57 31.84
C ARG A 552 -9.55 -64.16 31.65
N PHE A 553 -8.66 -63.22 31.37
CA PHE A 553 -9.04 -61.92 30.83
C PHE A 553 -9.47 -62.03 29.37
N VAL A 554 -10.62 -61.42 29.08
CA VAL A 554 -11.21 -61.31 27.74
C VAL A 554 -11.46 -59.84 27.42
N PRO A 555 -11.37 -59.41 26.14
CA PRO A 555 -11.66 -58.03 25.78
C PRO A 555 -13.13 -57.72 26.05
N VAL A 556 -13.42 -56.52 26.58
CA VAL A 556 -14.79 -56.06 26.77
C VAL A 556 -15.41 -55.81 25.40
N ARG A 557 -16.51 -56.50 25.08
CA ARG A 557 -17.18 -56.36 23.77
C ARG A 557 -17.70 -54.94 23.58
N GLY A 558 -17.47 -54.36 22.40
CA GLY A 558 -17.86 -52.99 22.07
C GLY A 558 -16.95 -51.89 22.65
N ALA A 559 -15.98 -52.25 23.50
CA ALA A 559 -14.97 -51.32 24.00
C ALA A 559 -13.97 -50.93 22.90
N PRO A 560 -13.35 -49.74 22.97
CA PRO A 560 -12.33 -49.33 22.02
C PRO A 560 -11.08 -50.22 22.13
N ALA A 561 -10.57 -50.68 20.98
CA ALA A 561 -9.33 -51.47 20.88
C ALA A 561 -8.06 -50.58 20.80
N VAL A 562 -8.07 -49.45 21.51
CA VAL A 562 -6.96 -48.47 21.57
C VAL A 562 -6.56 -48.23 23.03
N PRO A 563 -5.36 -47.67 23.31
CA PRO A 563 -4.91 -47.40 24.68
C PRO A 563 -5.99 -46.69 25.52
N THR A 564 -6.42 -47.36 26.58
CA THR A 564 -7.42 -46.84 27.51
C THR A 564 -6.73 -46.52 28.83
N TYR A 565 -6.76 -45.24 29.23
CA TYR A 565 -6.00 -44.78 30.39
C TYR A 565 -6.79 -44.89 31.68
N VAL A 566 -8.07 -44.56 31.64
CA VAL A 566 -8.98 -44.53 32.79
C VAL A 566 -10.39 -44.89 32.34
N PHE A 567 -11.17 -45.51 33.24
CA PHE A 567 -12.59 -45.77 32.98
C PHE A 567 -13.41 -45.66 34.25
N ARG A 568 -14.59 -45.02 34.24
CA ARG A 568 -15.48 -44.94 35.42
C ARG A 568 -16.89 -45.36 35.06
N GLN A 569 -17.50 -46.14 35.95
CA GLN A 569 -18.93 -46.39 35.90
C GLN A 569 -19.67 -45.17 36.45
N GLY A 570 -20.64 -44.67 35.68
CA GLY A 570 -21.63 -43.69 36.11
C GLY A 570 -22.98 -44.35 36.39
N GLU A 571 -24.01 -43.53 36.58
CA GLU A 571 -25.37 -44.03 36.80
C GLU A 571 -25.98 -44.67 35.54
N GLY A 572 -27.01 -45.50 35.72
CA GLY A 572 -27.79 -46.07 34.62
C GLY A 572 -27.02 -47.00 33.67
N GLY A 573 -25.91 -47.60 34.12
CA GLY A 573 -25.07 -48.47 33.29
C GLY A 573 -24.14 -47.72 32.33
N ILE A 574 -24.01 -46.39 32.47
CA ILE A 574 -23.08 -45.60 31.66
C ILE A 574 -21.64 -45.89 32.10
N VAL A 575 -20.75 -46.12 31.13
CA VAL A 575 -19.31 -46.27 31.36
C VAL A 575 -18.59 -45.17 30.58
N TRP A 576 -17.85 -44.35 31.32
CA TRP A 576 -16.97 -43.34 30.78
C TRP A 576 -15.59 -43.94 30.54
N ILE A 577 -15.02 -43.68 29.36
CA ILE A 577 -13.70 -44.18 28.95
C ILE A 577 -12.85 -43.00 28.50
N GLY A 578 -11.72 -42.79 29.19
CA GLY A 578 -10.73 -41.76 28.86
C GLY A 578 -9.63 -42.30 27.96
N LEU A 579 -9.49 -41.67 26.79
CA LEU A 579 -8.46 -41.95 25.78
C LEU A 579 -7.56 -40.72 25.64
N ALA A 580 -6.46 -40.84 24.89
CA ALA A 580 -5.61 -39.68 24.60
C ALA A 580 -6.37 -38.67 23.72
N GLY A 581 -6.72 -37.52 24.29
CA GLY A 581 -7.44 -36.44 23.59
C GLY A 581 -8.95 -36.62 23.43
N GLU A 582 -9.53 -37.65 24.03
CA GLU A 582 -10.97 -37.90 23.93
C GLU A 582 -11.51 -38.50 25.24
N LEU A 583 -12.75 -38.15 25.54
CA LEU A 583 -13.56 -38.79 26.56
C LEU A 583 -14.82 -39.35 25.90
N ARG A 584 -15.04 -40.66 26.02
CA ARG A 584 -16.15 -41.37 25.37
C ARG A 584 -17.11 -41.94 26.39
N ARG A 585 -18.40 -41.86 26.10
CA ARG A 585 -19.46 -42.52 26.89
C ARG A 585 -19.99 -43.75 26.18
N TYR A 586 -20.19 -44.80 26.95
CA TYR A 586 -20.80 -46.04 26.49
C TYR A 586 -21.93 -46.44 27.43
N LEU A 587 -22.93 -47.15 26.91
CA LEU A 587 -23.95 -47.83 27.69
C LEU A 587 -23.61 -49.32 27.78
N TRP A 588 -23.54 -49.86 28.99
CA TRP A 588 -23.43 -51.30 29.22
C TRP A 588 -24.82 -51.94 29.25
N ASP A 589 -25.09 -52.83 28.29
CA ASP A 589 -26.38 -53.54 28.19
C ASP A 589 -26.45 -54.86 28.99
N GLY A 590 -25.40 -55.18 29.75
CA GLY A 590 -25.21 -56.46 30.42
C GLY A 590 -24.26 -57.41 29.69
N THR A 591 -23.97 -57.16 28.41
CA THR A 591 -23.13 -58.03 27.57
C THR A 591 -22.05 -57.30 26.78
N GLN A 592 -22.33 -56.08 26.31
CA GLN A 592 -21.43 -55.26 25.51
C GLN A 592 -21.60 -53.76 25.81
N LEU A 593 -20.59 -52.99 25.45
CA LEU A 593 -20.61 -51.53 25.47
C LEU A 593 -21.12 -50.98 24.14
N THR A 594 -22.18 -50.19 24.17
CA THR A 594 -22.68 -49.44 23.01
C THR A 594 -22.23 -47.99 23.12
N HIS A 595 -21.53 -47.46 22.12
CA HIS A 595 -21.06 -46.07 22.10
C HIS A 595 -22.23 -45.09 22.07
N LEU A 596 -22.21 -44.08 22.95
CA LEU A 596 -23.24 -43.04 23.04
C LEU A 596 -22.77 -41.75 22.38
N ASP A 597 -21.64 -41.22 22.85
CA ASP A 597 -21.04 -39.98 22.35
C ASP A 597 -19.54 -39.89 22.65
N THR A 598 -18.91 -38.92 22.00
CA THR A 598 -17.50 -38.57 22.19
C THR A 598 -17.41 -37.07 22.45
N VAL A 599 -16.58 -36.71 23.42
CA VAL A 599 -16.08 -35.36 23.66
C VAL A 599 -14.62 -35.35 23.26
N GLY A 600 -14.29 -34.66 22.17
CA GLY A 600 -12.96 -34.67 21.56
C GLY A 600 -12.51 -33.29 21.13
N LYS A 601 -11.65 -33.24 20.09
CA LYS A 601 -11.07 -31.99 19.57
C LYS A 601 -12.12 -30.93 19.22
N ASP A 602 -13.27 -31.34 18.68
CA ASP A 602 -14.35 -30.44 18.25
C ASP A 602 -15.01 -29.70 19.43
N GLN A 603 -14.89 -30.23 20.64
CA GLN A 603 -15.32 -29.59 21.90
C GLN A 603 -14.13 -29.03 22.68
N GLU A 604 -12.97 -28.88 22.03
CA GLU A 604 -11.72 -28.38 22.61
C GLU A 604 -11.16 -29.24 23.75
N PHE A 605 -11.49 -30.53 23.76
CA PHE A 605 -10.84 -31.46 24.66
C PHE A 605 -9.33 -31.50 24.35
N PRO A 606 -8.46 -31.23 25.34
CA PRO A 606 -7.03 -31.15 25.10
C PRO A 606 -6.47 -32.52 24.71
N LYS A 607 -5.56 -32.56 23.74
CA LYS A 607 -4.87 -33.78 23.30
C LYS A 607 -3.86 -34.28 24.35
N VAL A 608 -4.36 -34.76 25.48
CA VAL A 608 -3.60 -35.26 26.62
C VAL A 608 -4.15 -36.62 27.08
N ALA A 609 -3.29 -37.43 27.69
CA ALA A 609 -3.71 -38.65 28.35
C ALA A 609 -4.35 -38.32 29.72
N PRO A 610 -5.57 -38.80 29.99
CA PRO A 610 -6.17 -38.71 31.31
C PRO A 610 -5.33 -39.46 32.36
N THR A 611 -5.07 -38.83 33.50
CA THR A 611 -4.33 -39.42 34.63
C THR A 611 -5.27 -39.89 35.75
N GLY A 612 -6.55 -39.53 35.66
CA GLY A 612 -7.60 -39.83 36.62
C GLY A 612 -8.95 -39.39 36.07
N LEU A 613 -10.02 -40.03 36.55
CA LEU A 613 -11.40 -39.75 36.15
C LEU A 613 -12.31 -39.99 37.35
N VAL A 614 -13.21 -39.06 37.61
CA VAL A 614 -14.31 -39.14 38.58
C VAL A 614 -15.57 -38.65 37.89
N VAL A 615 -16.71 -39.26 38.18
CA VAL A 615 -18.02 -38.80 37.70
C VAL A 615 -18.84 -38.47 38.94
N ASP A 616 -19.25 -37.23 39.08
CA ASP A 616 -20.03 -36.80 40.24
C ASP A 616 -21.50 -37.25 40.14
N ALA A 617 -22.26 -36.99 41.21
CA ALA A 617 -23.68 -37.36 41.28
C ALA A 617 -24.56 -36.60 40.25
N GLY A 618 -24.06 -35.49 39.67
CA GLY A 618 -24.72 -34.79 38.58
C GLY A 618 -24.40 -35.38 37.20
N GLY A 619 -23.56 -36.42 37.13
CA GLY A 619 -23.09 -37.02 35.89
C GLY A 619 -21.97 -36.23 35.20
N VAL A 620 -21.43 -35.19 35.83
CA VAL A 620 -20.31 -34.40 35.29
C VAL A 620 -19.02 -35.18 35.47
N ALA A 621 -18.26 -35.30 34.39
CA ALA A 621 -16.98 -35.99 34.39
C ALA A 621 -15.85 -35.00 34.72
N TRP A 622 -15.09 -35.33 35.75
CA TRP A 622 -13.88 -34.64 36.19
C TRP A 622 -12.67 -35.49 35.82
N VAL A 623 -11.81 -34.96 34.95
CA VAL A 623 -10.66 -35.65 34.40
C VAL A 623 -9.40 -34.93 34.85
N SER A 624 -8.47 -35.62 35.49
CA SER A 624 -7.15 -35.06 35.80
C SER A 624 -6.18 -35.28 34.63
N SER A 625 -5.29 -34.34 34.40
CA SER A 625 -4.26 -34.43 33.35
C SER A 625 -3.01 -33.64 33.70
N HIS A 626 -1.97 -33.74 32.87
CA HIS A 626 -0.78 -32.87 32.95
C HIS A 626 -1.07 -31.39 32.62
N ARG A 627 -2.25 -31.06 32.08
CA ARG A 627 -2.68 -29.68 31.78
C ARG A 627 -3.64 -29.11 32.82
N GLY A 628 -3.88 -29.84 33.92
CA GLY A 628 -4.82 -29.45 34.96
C GLY A 628 -6.05 -30.35 35.01
N LEU A 629 -7.08 -29.82 35.67
CA LEU A 629 -8.34 -30.48 35.92
C LEU A 629 -9.35 -30.12 34.82
N ILE A 630 -9.94 -31.11 34.17
CA ILE A 630 -10.87 -30.90 33.06
C ILE A 630 -12.27 -31.30 33.51
N ARG A 631 -13.22 -30.38 33.42
CA ARG A 631 -14.64 -30.63 33.64
C ARG A 631 -15.32 -30.85 32.29
N VAL A 632 -16.05 -31.94 32.16
CA VAL A 632 -16.84 -32.27 30.97
C VAL A 632 -18.29 -32.44 31.37
N ASP A 633 -19.13 -31.56 30.84
CA ASP A 633 -20.56 -31.58 31.10
C ASP A 633 -21.27 -32.58 30.16
N PRO A 634 -22.04 -33.56 30.67
CA PRO A 634 -22.58 -34.64 29.85
C PRO A 634 -23.68 -34.19 28.89
N GLY A 635 -24.43 -33.13 29.24
CA GLY A 635 -25.56 -32.66 28.44
C GLY A 635 -25.12 -31.66 27.37
N SER A 636 -24.36 -30.65 27.78
CA SER A 636 -23.88 -29.60 26.87
C SER A 636 -22.61 -29.97 26.10
N LYS A 637 -21.88 -31.01 26.55
CA LYS A 637 -20.53 -31.37 26.08
C LYS A 637 -19.52 -30.24 26.23
N LEU A 638 -19.80 -29.25 27.09
CA LEU A 638 -18.89 -28.16 27.41
C LEU A 638 -17.66 -28.74 28.13
N VAL A 639 -16.48 -28.43 27.59
CA VAL A 639 -15.19 -28.74 28.20
C VAL A 639 -14.64 -27.47 28.84
N ARG A 640 -14.27 -27.56 30.12
CA ARG A 640 -13.54 -26.48 30.81
C ARG A 640 -12.29 -27.05 31.47
N VAL A 641 -11.14 -26.47 31.15
CA VAL A 641 -9.84 -26.85 31.73
C VAL A 641 -9.46 -25.85 32.81
N TYR A 642 -9.39 -26.27 34.07
CA TYR A 642 -8.96 -25.48 35.21
C TYR A 642 -7.44 -25.60 35.40
N ASN A 643 -6.78 -24.46 35.62
CA ASN A 643 -5.32 -24.37 35.81
C ASN A 643 -4.97 -23.46 37.01
N VAL A 644 -3.71 -23.04 37.11
CA VAL A 644 -3.23 -22.18 38.20
C VAL A 644 -3.94 -20.83 38.30
N HIS A 645 -4.35 -20.26 37.16
CA HIS A 645 -5.10 -19.00 37.10
C HIS A 645 -6.54 -19.13 37.60
N ASP A 646 -7.05 -20.36 37.70
CA ASP A 646 -8.37 -20.66 38.27
C ASP A 646 -8.30 -21.00 39.77
N GLY A 647 -7.10 -21.00 40.37
CA GLY A 647 -6.88 -21.29 41.79
C GLY A 647 -6.25 -22.65 42.09
N LEU A 648 -5.80 -23.40 41.08
CA LEU A 648 -5.00 -24.60 41.32
C LEU A 648 -3.57 -24.22 41.77
N PRO A 649 -2.92 -24.98 42.68
CA PRO A 649 -1.56 -24.64 43.12
C PRO A 649 -0.51 -24.92 42.06
N SER A 650 -0.73 -25.94 41.23
CA SER A 650 0.12 -26.25 40.08
C SER A 650 -0.70 -26.86 38.95
N SER A 651 -0.16 -26.78 37.72
CA SER A 651 -0.87 -27.25 36.52
C SER A 651 -0.93 -28.77 36.38
N PRO A 652 0.15 -29.56 36.58
CA PRO A 652 0.06 -31.02 36.40
C PRO A 652 -0.57 -31.71 37.62
N MET A 653 -1.65 -32.46 37.39
CA MET A 653 -2.22 -33.33 38.41
C MET A 653 -1.50 -34.68 38.48
N GLN A 654 -1.26 -35.16 39.69
CA GLN A 654 -0.57 -36.42 39.95
C GLN A 654 -1.42 -37.62 39.52
N VAL A 655 -0.75 -38.63 38.95
CA VAL A 655 -1.44 -39.82 38.40
C VAL A 655 -2.15 -40.59 39.50
N ALA A 656 -3.40 -40.98 39.24
CA ALA A 656 -4.22 -41.79 40.15
C ALA A 656 -4.49 -41.19 41.54
N THR A 657 -4.40 -39.86 41.67
CA THR A 657 -4.73 -39.16 42.91
C THR A 657 -6.12 -38.54 42.92
N LEU A 658 -6.83 -38.53 41.78
CA LEU A 658 -8.17 -37.97 41.65
C LEU A 658 -9.22 -38.95 42.19
N VAL A 659 -9.82 -38.61 43.33
CA VAL A 659 -10.80 -39.43 44.05
C VAL A 659 -11.98 -38.59 44.53
N GLN A 660 -13.14 -39.23 44.69
CA GLN A 660 -14.31 -38.62 45.31
C GLN A 660 -14.50 -39.20 46.70
N ALA A 661 -14.57 -38.35 47.71
CA ALA A 661 -14.93 -38.75 49.06
C ALA A 661 -16.40 -39.19 49.12
N THR A 662 -16.76 -40.03 50.10
CA THR A 662 -18.14 -40.49 50.26
C THR A 662 -19.09 -39.34 50.65
N THR A 663 -18.55 -38.25 51.18
CA THR A 663 -19.24 -36.98 51.44
C THR A 663 -19.52 -36.15 50.17
N GLY A 664 -18.95 -36.52 49.03
CA GLY A 664 -19.24 -35.94 47.70
C GLY A 664 -18.15 -35.01 47.14
N GLN A 665 -17.28 -34.46 47.98
CA GLN A 665 -16.16 -33.62 47.54
C GLN A 665 -15.15 -34.42 46.71
N ILE A 666 -14.52 -33.75 45.76
CA ILE A 666 -13.46 -34.32 44.91
C ILE A 666 -12.12 -33.80 45.40
N LEU A 667 -11.13 -34.70 45.47
CA LEU A 667 -9.77 -34.42 45.85
C LEU A 667 -8.83 -34.86 44.74
N GLY A 668 -7.80 -34.07 44.45
CA GLY A 668 -6.71 -34.42 43.55
C GLY A 668 -5.36 -34.03 44.12
N GLY A 669 -4.33 -34.85 43.87
CA GLY A 669 -2.95 -34.55 44.22
C GLY A 669 -2.28 -33.70 43.14
N THR A 670 -1.42 -32.79 43.60
CA THR A 670 -0.57 -31.93 42.78
C THR A 670 0.88 -32.08 43.26
N SER A 671 1.83 -31.42 42.59
CA SER A 671 3.21 -31.32 43.09
C SER A 671 3.33 -30.64 44.45
N ASP A 672 2.38 -29.75 44.76
CA ASP A 672 2.46 -28.81 45.88
C ASP A 672 1.37 -29.08 46.93
N GLY A 673 0.89 -30.32 47.03
CA GLY A 673 -0.11 -30.76 47.98
C GLY A 673 -1.40 -31.27 47.32
N ILE A 674 -2.53 -31.09 47.98
CA ILE A 674 -3.85 -31.54 47.49
C ILE A 674 -4.75 -30.35 47.16
N VAL A 675 -5.57 -30.53 46.14
CA VAL A 675 -6.71 -29.67 45.84
C VAL A 675 -8.01 -30.38 46.18
N VAL A 676 -8.92 -29.67 46.82
CA VAL A 676 -10.23 -30.16 47.24
C VAL A 676 -11.31 -29.20 46.78
N PHE A 677 -12.39 -29.73 46.22
CA PHE A 677 -13.51 -28.90 45.80
C PHE A 677 -14.82 -29.65 45.88
N ASP A 678 -15.90 -28.90 46.08
CA ASP A 678 -17.25 -29.42 45.92
C ASP A 678 -17.68 -29.28 44.45
N PRO A 679 -17.89 -30.40 43.71
CA PRO A 679 -18.26 -30.33 42.30
C PRO A 679 -19.55 -29.54 42.04
N ALA A 680 -20.49 -29.46 43.01
CA ALA A 680 -21.75 -28.71 42.84
C ALA A 680 -21.54 -27.18 42.86
N MET A 681 -20.46 -26.72 43.48
CA MET A 681 -20.08 -25.31 43.59
C MET A 681 -19.27 -24.83 42.39
N VAL A 682 -18.59 -25.73 41.67
CA VAL A 682 -17.77 -25.40 40.50
C VAL A 682 -18.63 -25.28 39.23
N ARG A 683 -19.11 -24.06 38.96
CA ARG A 683 -19.97 -23.76 37.78
C ARG A 683 -19.27 -22.82 36.80
N PRO A 684 -19.39 -23.04 35.46
CA PRO A 684 -18.86 -22.13 34.45
C PRO A 684 -19.39 -20.70 34.61
N ASN A 685 -18.59 -19.67 34.31
CA ASN A 685 -19.10 -18.31 34.20
C ASN A 685 -19.84 -18.13 32.88
N LEU A 686 -21.11 -17.72 32.93
CA LEU A 686 -21.92 -17.44 31.74
C LEU A 686 -22.06 -15.94 31.45
N ARG A 687 -21.37 -15.07 32.20
CA ARG A 687 -21.38 -13.63 31.92
C ARG A 687 -20.70 -13.34 30.59
N ARG A 688 -21.34 -12.50 29.77
CA ARG A 688 -20.73 -11.99 28.54
C ARG A 688 -19.80 -10.83 28.89
N PRO A 689 -18.48 -10.95 28.65
CA PRO A 689 -17.53 -9.89 28.92
C PRO A 689 -17.68 -8.74 27.91
N GLN A 690 -17.20 -7.56 28.30
CA GLN A 690 -17.11 -6.42 27.38
C GLN A 690 -15.82 -6.50 26.57
N LEU A 691 -15.96 -6.46 25.25
CA LEU A 691 -14.85 -6.35 24.30
C LEU A 691 -14.68 -4.89 23.90
N LEU A 692 -13.42 -4.44 23.84
CA LEU A 692 -13.04 -3.10 23.42
C LEU A 692 -12.08 -3.19 22.23
N ILE A 693 -12.22 -2.23 21.31
CA ILE A 693 -11.16 -1.97 20.33
C ILE A 693 -10.24 -0.94 21.00
N GLU A 694 -9.11 -1.42 21.51
CA GLU A 694 -8.17 -0.61 22.28
C GLU A 694 -7.41 0.36 21.37
N ARG A 695 -6.93 -0.13 20.23
CA ARG A 695 -6.09 0.67 19.32
C ARG A 695 -6.42 0.36 17.87
N VAL A 696 -6.49 1.42 17.07
CA VAL A 696 -6.51 1.34 15.61
C VAL A 696 -5.38 2.23 15.12
N SER A 697 -4.32 1.62 14.59
CA SER A 697 -3.19 2.35 14.01
C SER A 697 -3.02 2.00 12.54
N LEU A 698 -2.43 2.93 11.79
CA LEU A 698 -2.05 2.73 10.40
C LEU A 698 -0.70 3.37 10.13
N ARG A 699 0.02 2.89 9.13
CA ARG A 699 1.30 3.46 8.71
C ARG A 699 1.11 4.36 7.49
N ARG A 700 1.48 5.64 7.63
CA ARG A 700 1.49 6.63 6.54
C ARG A 700 2.92 7.06 6.25
N GLY A 701 3.50 6.53 5.17
CA GLY A 701 4.93 6.66 4.90
C GLY A 701 5.76 5.97 5.99
N GLU A 702 6.64 6.72 6.66
CA GLU A 702 7.46 6.19 7.77
C GLU A 702 6.84 6.36 9.15
N ARG A 703 5.68 7.04 9.26
CA ARG A 703 5.06 7.33 10.55
C ARG A 703 3.91 6.37 10.84
N GLU A 704 3.89 5.80 12.03
CA GLU A 704 2.71 5.16 12.58
C GLU A 704 1.75 6.25 13.12
N LEU A 705 0.47 6.14 12.76
CA LEU A 705 -0.58 7.06 13.17
C LEU A 705 -1.63 6.30 13.96
N ASP A 706 -1.81 6.68 15.22
CA ASP A 706 -2.96 6.27 16.00
C ASP A 706 -4.21 7.03 15.52
N VAL A 707 -5.21 6.28 15.07
CA VAL A 707 -6.48 6.77 14.56
C VAL A 707 -7.67 6.22 15.36
N THR A 708 -7.39 5.72 16.58
CA THR A 708 -8.40 5.24 17.53
C THR A 708 -9.46 6.33 17.79
N GLY A 709 -10.73 5.92 17.81
CA GLY A 709 -11.87 6.82 18.06
C GLY A 709 -12.22 7.82 16.94
N LYS A 710 -11.45 7.91 15.85
CA LYS A 710 -11.76 8.83 14.74
C LYS A 710 -12.96 8.35 13.93
N THR A 711 -14.01 9.16 13.88
CA THR A 711 -15.23 8.90 13.10
C THR A 711 -15.56 10.09 12.19
N PRO A 712 -15.66 9.90 10.85
CA PRO A 712 -15.46 8.66 10.10
C PRO A 712 -13.97 8.28 9.95
N LEU A 713 -13.64 6.99 10.12
CA LEU A 713 -12.30 6.47 9.86
C LEU A 713 -12.07 6.36 8.35
N GLN A 714 -11.12 7.14 7.83
CA GLN A 714 -10.74 7.16 6.42
C GLN A 714 -9.27 6.78 6.27
N VAL A 715 -9.04 5.72 5.50
CA VAL A 715 -7.71 5.20 5.15
C VAL A 715 -7.37 5.70 3.75
N GLN A 716 -6.19 6.30 3.58
CA GLN A 716 -5.72 6.79 2.28
C GLN A 716 -5.13 5.63 1.45
N ASP A 717 -5.07 5.78 0.12
CA ASP A 717 -4.51 4.75 -0.77
C ASP A 717 -3.05 4.36 -0.46
N GLY A 718 -2.26 5.32 0.04
CA GLY A 718 -0.87 5.10 0.45
C GLY A 718 -0.71 4.57 1.87
N ASP A 719 -1.78 4.53 2.67
CA ASP A 719 -1.73 4.01 4.04
C ASP A 719 -1.60 2.48 3.99
N ARG A 720 -0.76 1.94 4.86
CA ARG A 720 -0.48 0.49 4.97
C ARG A 720 -0.62 0.04 6.40
N ASP A 721 -0.59 -1.28 6.59
CA ASP A 721 -0.46 -1.90 7.91
C ASP A 721 -1.52 -1.39 8.89
N LEU A 722 -2.81 -1.45 8.48
CA LEU A 722 -3.92 -1.13 9.37
C LEU A 722 -3.98 -2.21 10.46
N GLN A 723 -3.59 -1.83 11.67
CA GLN A 723 -3.49 -2.69 12.83
C GLN A 723 -4.65 -2.39 13.77
N ILE A 724 -5.43 -3.42 14.10
CA ILE A 724 -6.53 -3.35 15.06
C ILE A 724 -6.17 -4.21 16.25
N VAL A 725 -6.12 -3.58 17.42
CA VAL A 725 -5.87 -4.21 18.69
C VAL A 725 -7.18 -4.23 19.47
N ALA A 726 -7.70 -5.42 19.71
CA ALA A 726 -8.86 -5.66 20.55
C ALA A 726 -8.41 -6.24 21.90
N ARG A 727 -9.07 -5.77 22.96
CA ARG A 727 -8.82 -6.24 24.33
C ARG A 727 -10.14 -6.52 25.00
N MET A 728 -10.14 -7.56 25.81
CA MET A 728 -11.21 -7.91 26.71
C MET A 728 -10.63 -7.86 28.12
N PRO A 729 -10.73 -6.69 28.80
CA PRO A 729 -10.17 -6.53 30.12
C PRO A 729 -10.82 -7.53 31.07
N THR A 730 -10.04 -8.51 31.50
CA THR A 730 -10.48 -9.58 32.39
C THR A 730 -9.31 -9.97 33.28
N PHE A 731 -9.57 -10.09 34.56
CA PHE A 731 -8.60 -10.51 35.56
C PHE A 731 -8.71 -12.03 35.80
N THR A 732 -9.72 -12.67 35.21
CA THR A 732 -9.98 -14.10 35.27
C THR A 732 -9.38 -14.85 34.08
N ASN A 733 -8.19 -15.41 34.26
CA ASN A 733 -7.48 -16.25 33.27
C ASN A 733 -7.37 -15.60 31.86
N PRO A 734 -6.72 -14.42 31.76
CA PRO A 734 -6.61 -13.64 30.53
C PRO A 734 -5.84 -14.39 29.42
N GLU A 735 -4.93 -15.29 29.80
CA GLU A 735 -4.17 -16.12 28.85
C GLU A 735 -5.03 -17.12 28.07
N SER A 736 -6.20 -17.46 28.60
CA SER A 736 -7.15 -18.35 27.93
C SER A 736 -8.14 -17.61 27.03
N THR A 737 -8.04 -16.28 26.94
CA THR A 737 -8.90 -15.49 26.08
C THR A 737 -8.51 -15.65 24.61
N SER A 738 -9.50 -15.76 23.72
CA SER A 738 -9.27 -15.86 22.28
C SER A 738 -10.11 -14.86 21.52
N TYR A 739 -9.58 -14.35 20.40
CA TYR A 739 -10.25 -13.31 19.62
C TYR A 739 -10.46 -13.78 18.18
N ARG A 740 -11.54 -13.30 17.57
CA ARG A 740 -11.83 -13.49 16.15
C ARG A 740 -12.25 -12.20 15.47
N PHE A 741 -11.85 -12.08 14.22
CA PHE A 741 -12.09 -10.90 13.39
C PHE A 741 -12.75 -11.33 12.09
N ARG A 742 -13.64 -10.50 11.55
CA ARG A 742 -14.22 -10.69 10.23
C ARG A 742 -14.38 -9.35 9.52
N LEU A 743 -13.65 -9.17 8.43
CA LEU A 743 -13.75 -8.01 7.56
C LEU A 743 -14.71 -8.29 6.42
N SER A 744 -15.91 -7.71 6.47
CA SER A 744 -16.95 -7.90 5.45
C SER A 744 -16.46 -7.45 4.07
N GLY A 745 -16.53 -8.34 3.08
CA GLY A 745 -16.06 -8.10 1.70
C GLY A 745 -14.58 -8.40 1.45
N TYR A 746 -13.84 -8.87 2.46
CA TYR A 746 -12.43 -9.27 2.35
C TYR A 746 -12.21 -10.69 2.91
N ASP A 747 -12.68 -10.96 4.13
CA ASP A 747 -12.56 -12.28 4.75
C ASP A 747 -13.74 -13.19 4.33
N PRO A 748 -13.51 -14.49 4.01
CA PRO A 748 -14.58 -15.41 3.67
C PRO A 748 -15.42 -15.84 4.89
N ASP A 749 -14.81 -15.92 6.07
CA ASP A 749 -15.44 -16.22 7.35
C ASP A 749 -14.63 -15.58 8.50
N TRP A 750 -15.04 -15.80 9.75
CA TRP A 750 -14.31 -15.39 10.94
C TRP A 750 -12.91 -16.00 11.00
N ILE A 751 -11.93 -15.17 11.38
CA ILE A 751 -10.54 -15.58 11.53
C ILE A 751 -10.12 -15.41 12.97
N GLU A 752 -9.78 -16.53 13.62
CA GLU A 752 -9.31 -16.57 15.00
C GLU A 752 -7.81 -16.22 15.07
N VAL A 753 -7.44 -15.42 16.07
CA VAL A 753 -6.08 -14.85 16.20
C VAL A 753 -5.45 -15.17 17.55
N GLY A 754 -5.98 -16.19 18.25
CA GLY A 754 -5.47 -16.60 19.57
C GLY A 754 -5.61 -15.49 20.60
N THR A 755 -4.61 -15.36 21.49
CA THR A 755 -4.66 -14.54 22.71
C THR A 755 -4.15 -13.12 22.54
N THR A 756 -3.52 -12.79 21.40
CA THR A 756 -2.93 -11.45 21.17
C THR A 756 -3.99 -10.39 20.88
N GLY A 757 -5.18 -10.80 20.42
CA GLY A 757 -6.27 -9.90 20.08
C GLY A 757 -5.89 -8.87 19.01
N GLU A 758 -4.90 -9.17 18.17
CA GLU A 758 -4.37 -8.22 17.20
C GLU A 758 -4.62 -8.71 15.78
N ARG A 759 -5.13 -7.83 14.92
CA ARG A 759 -5.34 -8.10 13.50
C ARG A 759 -4.65 -7.04 12.65
N LEU A 760 -3.72 -7.48 11.80
CA LEU A 760 -3.00 -6.62 10.86
C LEU A 760 -3.52 -6.81 9.43
N PHE A 761 -3.85 -5.71 8.77
CA PHE A 761 -4.20 -5.67 7.35
C PHE A 761 -3.16 -4.84 6.59
N SER A 762 -2.23 -5.51 5.90
CA SER A 762 -1.08 -4.85 5.25
C SER A 762 -1.50 -3.87 4.15
N ARG A 763 -2.48 -4.25 3.33
CA ARG A 763 -3.07 -3.37 2.30
C ARG A 763 -4.49 -3.81 2.00
N LEU A 764 -5.40 -2.84 1.95
CA LEU A 764 -6.81 -3.06 1.62
C LEU A 764 -7.15 -2.35 0.30
N PRO A 765 -7.89 -2.99 -0.61
CA PRO A 765 -8.40 -2.32 -1.80
C PRO A 765 -9.32 -1.14 -1.45
N ALA A 766 -9.48 -0.19 -2.36
CA ALA A 766 -10.43 0.91 -2.19
C ALA A 766 -11.85 0.37 -2.01
N GLY A 767 -12.56 0.81 -0.97
CA GLY A 767 -13.85 0.24 -0.62
C GLY A 767 -14.39 0.71 0.73
N ARG A 768 -15.62 0.29 1.05
CA ARG A 768 -16.23 0.46 2.37
C ARG A 768 -16.16 -0.87 3.09
N TYR A 769 -15.61 -0.87 4.29
CA TYR A 769 -15.41 -2.07 5.07
C TYR A 769 -16.13 -1.97 6.42
N THR A 770 -16.57 -3.13 6.89
CA THR A 770 -17.14 -3.32 8.22
C THR A 770 -16.36 -4.47 8.86
N LEU A 771 -15.56 -4.13 9.86
CA LEU A 771 -14.80 -5.10 10.65
C LEU A 771 -15.61 -5.46 11.89
N ASP A 772 -15.94 -6.73 12.03
CA ASP A 772 -16.55 -7.28 13.25
C ASP A 772 -15.49 -7.99 14.08
N VAL A 773 -15.54 -7.81 15.40
CA VAL A 773 -14.59 -8.39 16.35
C VAL A 773 -15.34 -9.01 17.52
N GLN A 774 -14.92 -10.21 17.94
CA GLN A 774 -15.43 -10.88 19.13
C GLN A 774 -14.28 -11.48 19.96
N GLY A 775 -14.41 -11.42 21.28
CA GLY A 775 -13.55 -12.12 22.23
C GLY A 775 -14.28 -13.32 22.84
N ARG A 776 -13.55 -14.34 23.25
CA ARG A 776 -14.06 -15.54 23.93
C ARG A 776 -13.33 -15.73 25.25
N THR A 777 -14.07 -15.97 26.32
CA THR A 777 -13.53 -16.27 27.65
C THR A 777 -12.99 -17.68 27.77
N ALA A 778 -12.28 -17.97 28.86
CA ALA A 778 -11.86 -19.33 29.24
C ALA A 778 -13.04 -20.33 29.38
N ASP A 779 -14.24 -19.82 29.70
CA ASP A 779 -15.47 -20.62 29.81
C ASP A 779 -16.18 -20.84 28.46
N GLY A 780 -15.55 -20.44 27.34
CA GLY A 780 -16.08 -20.62 25.99
C GLY A 780 -17.16 -19.63 25.57
N ILE A 781 -17.38 -18.55 26.34
CA ILE A 781 -18.42 -17.56 26.09
C ILE A 781 -17.90 -16.45 25.17
N TRP A 782 -18.55 -16.28 24.02
CA TRP A 782 -18.27 -15.17 23.10
C TRP A 782 -18.90 -13.85 23.57
N SER A 783 -18.16 -12.76 23.41
CA SER A 783 -18.62 -11.40 23.64
C SER A 783 -19.65 -10.95 22.58
N ALA A 784 -20.32 -9.84 22.86
CA ALA A 784 -21.02 -9.11 21.81
C ALA A 784 -20.03 -8.70 20.70
N SER A 785 -20.50 -8.65 19.46
CA SER A 785 -19.69 -8.21 18.32
C SER A 785 -19.45 -6.71 18.39
N GLN A 786 -18.19 -6.30 18.38
CA GLN A 786 -17.79 -4.92 18.20
C GLN A 786 -17.58 -4.65 16.72
N THR A 787 -18.17 -3.57 16.21
CA THR A 787 -18.15 -3.26 14.78
C THR A 787 -17.44 -1.95 14.51
N LEU A 788 -16.38 -1.99 13.69
CA LEU A 788 -15.65 -0.82 13.21
C LEU A 788 -15.93 -0.61 11.71
N ARG A 789 -16.49 0.55 11.36
CA ARG A 789 -16.77 0.93 9.97
C ARG A 789 -15.74 1.93 9.47
N PHE A 790 -15.12 1.63 8.34
CA PHE A 790 -14.13 2.53 7.72
C PHE A 790 -14.17 2.46 6.20
N ARG A 791 -13.59 3.47 5.55
CA ARG A 791 -13.47 3.54 4.09
C ARG A 791 -12.02 3.69 3.69
N VAL A 792 -11.60 2.89 2.71
CA VAL A 792 -10.32 3.05 2.01
C VAL A 792 -10.59 3.88 0.75
N LEU A 793 -9.95 5.04 0.64
CA LEU A 793 -10.08 5.94 -0.49
C LEU A 793 -9.30 5.38 -1.70
N PRO A 794 -9.83 5.53 -2.94
CA PRO A 794 -9.08 5.15 -4.12
C PRO A 794 -7.87 6.08 -4.33
N PRO A 795 -6.87 5.64 -5.11
CA PRO A 795 -5.78 6.49 -5.54
C PRO A 795 -6.31 7.78 -6.18
N TRP A 796 -5.54 8.87 -6.08
CA TRP A 796 -5.98 10.17 -6.57
C TRP A 796 -6.35 10.15 -8.07
N TRP A 797 -5.71 9.33 -8.90
CA TRP A 797 -6.01 9.19 -10.33
C TRP A 797 -7.31 8.42 -10.63
N LEU A 798 -7.78 7.59 -9.69
CA LEU A 798 -9.10 6.93 -9.75
C LEU A 798 -10.18 7.71 -8.99
N SER A 799 -9.82 8.82 -8.34
CA SER A 799 -10.80 9.73 -7.76
C SER A 799 -11.62 10.40 -8.87
N PRO A 800 -12.85 10.87 -8.59
CA PRO A 800 -13.65 11.61 -9.58
C PRO A 800 -12.90 12.79 -10.19
N TRP A 801 -12.08 13.50 -9.40
CA TRP A 801 -11.24 14.60 -9.87
C TRP A 801 -10.07 14.13 -10.73
N GLY A 802 -9.42 13.02 -10.36
CA GLY A 802 -8.35 12.40 -11.15
C GLY A 802 -8.84 11.87 -12.48
N ILE A 803 -9.99 11.19 -12.49
CA ILE A 803 -10.66 10.73 -13.72
C ILE A 803 -11.09 11.92 -14.56
N SER A 804 -11.65 12.98 -13.96
CA SER A 804 -12.01 14.20 -14.68
C SER A 804 -10.77 14.90 -15.26
N GLY A 805 -9.66 14.93 -14.52
CA GLY A 805 -8.38 15.47 -14.97
C GLY A 805 -7.74 14.64 -16.08
N LEU A 806 -7.79 13.31 -16.00
CA LEU A 806 -7.34 12.39 -17.05
C LEU A 806 -8.25 12.44 -18.28
N ALA A 807 -9.56 12.58 -18.10
CA ALA A 807 -10.51 12.78 -19.19
C ALA A 807 -10.27 14.12 -19.87
N LEU A 808 -10.04 15.20 -19.10
CA LEU A 808 -9.66 16.50 -19.62
C LEU A 808 -8.29 16.44 -20.32
N LEU A 809 -7.30 15.75 -19.75
CA LEU A 809 -6.00 15.52 -20.39
C LEU A 809 -6.19 14.74 -21.68
N THR A 810 -7.02 13.71 -21.71
CA THR A 810 -7.34 12.92 -22.90
C THR A 810 -8.04 13.78 -23.94
N VAL A 811 -8.99 14.63 -23.54
CA VAL A 811 -9.62 15.63 -24.43
C VAL A 811 -8.60 16.65 -24.90
N CYS A 812 -7.68 17.10 -24.07
CA CYS A 812 -6.60 18.02 -24.44
C CYS A 812 -5.57 17.34 -25.35
N VAL A 813 -5.28 16.05 -25.17
CA VAL A 813 -4.37 15.26 -26.01
C VAL A 813 -5.05 14.91 -27.31
N ILE A 814 -6.34 14.58 -27.32
CA ILE A 814 -7.14 14.41 -28.54
C ILE A 814 -7.30 15.74 -29.23
N ALA A 815 -7.55 16.84 -28.52
CA ALA A 815 -7.63 18.18 -29.09
C ALA A 815 -6.26 18.63 -29.58
N ALA A 816 -5.17 18.36 -28.87
CA ALA A 816 -3.81 18.63 -29.31
C ALA A 816 -3.43 17.73 -30.48
N ALA A 817 -3.82 16.46 -30.50
CA ALA A 817 -3.63 15.54 -31.61
C ALA A 817 -4.49 15.94 -32.80
N ILE A 818 -5.72 16.44 -32.61
CA ILE A 818 -6.59 17.01 -33.63
C ILE A 818 -6.04 18.36 -34.08
N LEU A 819 -5.44 19.17 -33.22
CA LEU A 819 -4.83 20.45 -33.55
C LEU A 819 -3.46 20.25 -34.20
N LEU A 820 -2.72 19.21 -33.84
CA LEU A 820 -1.46 18.77 -34.45
C LEU A 820 -1.73 18.01 -35.74
N TYR A 821 -2.82 17.25 -35.82
CA TYR A 821 -3.32 16.61 -37.04
C TYR A 821 -3.94 17.65 -37.95
N ARG A 822 -4.65 18.66 -37.45
CA ARG A 822 -5.10 19.84 -38.21
C ARG A 822 -3.95 20.78 -38.53
N ARG A 823 -2.88 20.87 -37.72
CA ARG A 823 -1.65 21.59 -38.06
C ARG A 823 -0.81 20.80 -39.04
N ARG A 824 -0.80 19.48 -38.98
CA ARG A 824 -0.15 18.58 -39.94
C ARG A 824 -0.96 18.54 -41.23
N LEU A 825 -2.28 18.52 -41.18
CA LEU A 825 -3.16 18.70 -42.33
C LEU A 825 -3.01 20.11 -42.85
N ARG A 826 -3.08 21.16 -42.04
CA ARG A 826 -2.82 22.54 -42.52
C ARG A 826 -1.40 22.70 -43.03
N ARG A 827 -0.40 22.02 -42.48
CA ARG A 827 0.97 22.01 -43.01
C ARG A 827 1.06 21.15 -44.26
N LEU A 828 0.35 20.04 -44.38
CA LEU A 828 0.32 19.19 -45.58
C LEU A 828 -0.55 19.80 -46.67
N THR A 829 -1.62 20.50 -46.34
CA THR A 829 -2.52 21.20 -47.25
C THR A 829 -1.99 22.59 -47.54
N ALA A 830 -1.28 23.28 -46.65
CA ALA A 830 -0.56 24.50 -46.98
C ALA A 830 0.81 24.18 -47.60
N TRP A 831 1.41 23.01 -47.35
CA TRP A 831 2.54 22.50 -48.13
C TRP A 831 2.04 21.96 -49.46
N GLN A 832 0.89 21.32 -49.57
CA GLN A 832 0.27 21.00 -50.86
C GLN A 832 -0.28 22.25 -51.52
N LEU A 833 -0.79 23.27 -50.83
CA LEU A 833 -1.20 24.51 -51.46
C LEU A 833 0.00 25.39 -51.75
N ALA A 834 1.11 25.30 -51.00
CA ALA A 834 2.35 26.00 -51.30
C ALA A 834 3.12 25.27 -52.38
N VAL A 835 3.19 23.93 -52.39
CA VAL A 835 3.72 23.09 -53.47
C VAL A 835 2.79 23.14 -54.65
N HIS A 836 1.47 23.24 -54.54
CA HIS A 836 0.58 23.40 -55.69
C HIS A 836 0.47 24.86 -56.13
N LYS A 837 0.70 25.85 -55.27
CA LYS A 837 0.90 27.26 -55.68
C LYS A 837 2.32 27.49 -56.19
N GLN A 838 3.31 26.75 -55.73
CA GLN A 838 4.69 26.79 -56.19
C GLN A 838 4.85 25.91 -57.41
N GLU A 839 4.10 24.83 -57.57
CA GLU A 839 3.93 24.09 -58.81
C GLU A 839 3.02 24.85 -59.74
N LEU A 840 1.98 25.58 -59.31
CA LEU A 840 1.24 26.48 -60.21
C LEU A 840 2.03 27.75 -60.51
N ALA A 841 2.91 28.23 -59.63
CA ALA A 841 3.75 29.40 -59.90
C ALA A 841 5.05 29.01 -60.60
N GLU A 842 5.60 27.82 -60.39
CA GLU A 842 6.70 27.22 -61.14
C GLU A 842 6.17 26.62 -62.43
N GLN A 843 4.98 26.03 -62.50
CA GLN A 843 4.35 25.70 -63.79
C GLN A 843 3.88 26.96 -64.47
N ALA A 844 3.40 28.01 -63.80
CA ALA A 844 3.14 29.28 -64.46
C ALA A 844 4.45 30.00 -64.83
N SER A 845 5.54 29.86 -64.08
CA SER A 845 6.85 30.48 -64.39
C SER A 845 7.60 29.69 -65.45
N LEU A 846 7.66 28.36 -65.35
CA LEU A 846 8.20 27.44 -66.35
C LEU A 846 7.31 27.37 -67.59
N ALA A 847 5.98 27.49 -67.48
CA ALA A 847 5.11 27.65 -68.65
C ALA A 847 5.22 29.05 -69.22
N LYS A 848 5.43 30.13 -68.44
CA LYS A 848 5.69 31.47 -68.98
C LYS A 848 7.07 31.55 -69.65
N THR A 849 8.07 30.89 -69.09
CA THR A 849 9.44 30.81 -69.65
C THR A 849 9.52 29.85 -70.84
N ARG A 850 8.86 28.67 -70.78
CA ARG A 850 8.70 27.77 -71.94
C ARG A 850 7.82 28.39 -73.02
N PHE A 851 6.70 29.04 -72.68
CA PHE A 851 5.86 29.75 -73.65
C PHE A 851 6.67 30.81 -74.39
N LEU A 852 7.49 31.61 -73.71
CA LEU A 852 8.33 32.61 -74.38
C LEU A 852 9.44 31.99 -75.26
N ALA A 853 10.03 30.87 -74.85
CA ALA A 853 11.01 30.14 -75.67
C ALA A 853 10.38 29.41 -76.88
N THR A 854 9.22 28.78 -76.69
CA THR A 854 8.43 28.11 -77.74
C THR A 854 7.85 29.14 -78.72
N LEU A 855 7.42 30.31 -78.26
CA LEU A 855 6.89 31.38 -79.11
C LEU A 855 7.97 32.01 -80.00
N GLY A 856 9.22 32.10 -79.52
CA GLY A 856 10.37 32.45 -80.35
C GLY A 856 10.59 31.46 -81.51
N HIS A 857 10.47 30.17 -81.24
CA HIS A 857 10.59 29.09 -82.23
C HIS A 857 9.42 29.04 -83.23
N GLU A 858 8.18 29.09 -82.72
CA GLU A 858 6.96 29.02 -83.54
C GLU A 858 6.76 30.26 -84.41
N VAL A 859 7.33 31.40 -84.05
CA VAL A 859 7.33 32.59 -84.92
C VAL A 859 8.48 32.55 -85.92
N ARG A 860 9.69 32.11 -85.53
CA ARG A 860 10.88 32.18 -86.41
C ARG A 860 10.81 31.22 -87.60
N THR A 861 10.22 30.04 -87.41
CA THR A 861 10.10 29.01 -88.44
C THR A 861 9.22 29.44 -89.63
N PRO A 862 7.95 29.88 -89.45
CA PRO A 862 7.14 30.40 -90.55
C PRO A 862 7.73 31.70 -91.14
N MET A 863 8.48 32.49 -90.36
CA MET A 863 9.15 33.69 -90.87
C MET A 863 10.25 33.39 -91.90
N THR A 864 10.87 32.21 -91.86
CA THR A 864 11.78 31.74 -92.93
C THR A 864 11.02 31.61 -94.24
N GLY A 865 9.83 31.02 -94.19
CA GLY A 865 8.95 30.91 -95.35
C GLY A 865 8.51 32.27 -95.88
N VAL A 866 8.01 33.16 -95.01
CA VAL A 866 7.52 34.49 -95.42
C VAL A 866 8.64 35.36 -95.99
N LEU A 867 9.81 35.42 -95.33
CA LEU A 867 10.93 36.24 -95.80
C LEU A 867 11.60 35.63 -97.03
N GLY A 868 11.87 34.32 -97.04
CA GLY A 868 12.47 33.62 -98.16
C GLY A 868 11.60 33.66 -99.41
N MET A 869 10.29 33.43 -99.29
CA MET A 869 9.36 33.55 -100.42
C MET A 869 9.24 35.00 -100.90
N SER A 870 9.23 35.99 -99.99
CA SER A 870 9.24 37.40 -100.39
C SER A 870 10.53 37.78 -101.14
N GLU A 871 11.67 37.18 -100.79
CA GLU A 871 12.94 37.38 -101.47
C GLU A 871 12.94 36.75 -102.87
N LEU A 872 12.47 35.50 -102.98
CA LEU A 872 12.31 34.83 -104.28
C LEU A 872 11.34 35.60 -105.18
N LEU A 873 10.22 36.09 -104.63
CA LEU A 873 9.26 36.95 -105.34
C LEU A 873 9.91 38.23 -105.86
N LEU A 874 10.72 38.94 -105.05
CA LEU A 874 11.42 40.17 -105.49
C LEU A 874 12.42 39.93 -106.65
N LYS A 875 12.89 38.69 -106.84
CA LYS A 875 13.74 38.30 -107.98
C LYS A 875 12.95 37.96 -109.25
N THR A 876 11.62 37.91 -109.18
CA THR A 876 10.74 37.80 -110.37
C THR A 876 10.33 39.18 -110.90
N SER A 877 9.85 39.28 -112.15
CA SER A 877 9.41 40.55 -112.73
C SER A 877 8.08 41.02 -112.12
N GLN A 878 8.11 42.07 -111.29
CA GLN A 878 6.93 42.61 -110.58
C GLN A 878 6.61 44.05 -111.01
N ASP A 879 5.32 44.44 -110.94
CA ASP A 879 4.93 45.84 -111.10
C ASP A 879 5.28 46.69 -109.85
N ALA A 880 5.27 48.03 -109.98
CA ALA A 880 5.71 48.93 -108.90
C ALA A 880 4.88 48.80 -107.61
N LYS A 881 3.61 48.39 -107.70
CA LYS A 881 2.71 48.26 -106.55
C LYS A 881 2.93 46.91 -105.86
N GLN A 882 3.08 45.84 -106.62
CA GLN A 882 3.45 44.50 -106.15
C GLN A 882 4.83 44.50 -105.51
N ARG A 883 5.80 45.19 -106.12
CA ARG A 883 7.12 45.38 -105.52
C ARG A 883 7.01 46.10 -104.19
N SER A 884 6.27 47.22 -104.13
CA SER A 884 6.03 47.94 -102.87
C SER A 884 5.37 47.07 -101.80
N TYR A 885 4.37 46.24 -102.14
CA TYR A 885 3.75 45.32 -101.17
C TYR A 885 4.72 44.24 -100.68
N THR A 886 5.50 43.64 -101.58
CA THR A 886 6.48 42.62 -101.22
C THR A 886 7.59 43.22 -100.34
N GLU A 887 8.04 44.43 -100.65
CA GLU A 887 9.02 45.18 -99.86
C GLU A 887 8.46 45.56 -98.47
N SER A 888 7.18 45.93 -98.40
CA SER A 888 6.49 46.21 -97.14
C SER A 888 6.31 44.96 -96.28
N ILE A 889 5.96 43.80 -96.86
CA ILE A 889 5.87 42.52 -96.15
C ILE A 889 7.24 42.14 -95.59
N ARG A 890 8.30 42.27 -96.39
CA ARG A 890 9.67 42.00 -95.94
C ARG A 890 10.10 42.93 -94.81
N ARG A 891 9.83 44.24 -94.91
CA ARG A 891 10.13 45.21 -93.85
C ARG A 891 9.33 44.96 -92.58
N ALA A 892 8.04 44.66 -92.68
CA ALA A 892 7.19 44.32 -91.54
C ALA A 892 7.65 43.04 -90.86
N GLY A 893 8.00 42.01 -91.65
CA GLY A 893 8.54 40.75 -91.17
C GLY A 893 9.87 40.92 -90.42
N ALA A 894 10.81 41.68 -91.00
CA ALA A 894 12.08 42.00 -90.35
C ALA A 894 11.90 42.84 -89.06
N HIS A 895 10.92 43.75 -89.04
CA HIS A 895 10.60 44.54 -87.85
C HIS A 895 10.02 43.66 -86.73
N LEU A 896 9.12 42.72 -87.07
CA LEU A 896 8.50 41.81 -86.11
C LEU A 896 9.54 40.87 -85.49
N LEU A 897 10.48 40.36 -86.30
CA LEU A 897 11.61 39.58 -85.79
C LEU A 897 12.49 40.37 -84.82
N ARG A 898 12.75 41.66 -85.10
CA ARG A 898 13.51 42.51 -84.18
C ARG A 898 12.80 42.68 -82.84
N LEU A 899 11.48 42.91 -82.85
CA LEU A 899 10.68 43.03 -81.63
C LEU A 899 10.67 41.73 -80.80
N VAL A 900 10.57 40.59 -81.47
CA VAL A 900 10.63 39.27 -80.81
C VAL A 900 12.01 39.04 -80.20
N ASN A 901 13.08 39.37 -80.91
CA ASN A 901 14.44 39.25 -80.37
C ASN A 901 14.68 40.21 -79.18
N ASP A 902 14.22 41.46 -79.25
CA ASP A 902 14.32 42.41 -78.12
C ASP A 902 13.58 41.91 -76.88
N ALA A 903 12.40 41.29 -77.06
CA ALA A 903 11.63 40.69 -75.97
C ALA A 903 12.33 39.45 -75.38
N LEU A 904 13.00 38.65 -76.21
CA LEU A 904 13.78 37.49 -75.78
C LEU A 904 15.05 37.91 -75.01
N ASP A 905 15.75 38.94 -75.46
CA ASP A 905 16.92 39.49 -74.77
C ASP A 905 16.53 40.03 -73.38
N LEU A 906 15.40 40.75 -73.27
CA LEU A 906 14.88 41.20 -71.98
C LEU A 906 14.50 40.05 -71.06
N ALA A 907 13.84 39.01 -71.57
CA ALA A 907 13.48 37.83 -70.79
C ALA A 907 14.72 37.07 -70.28
N ARG A 908 15.80 36.99 -71.08
CA ARG A 908 17.07 36.39 -70.67
C ARG A 908 17.73 37.19 -69.55
N ILE A 909 17.72 38.52 -69.63
CA ILE A 909 18.26 39.39 -68.57
C ILE A 909 17.49 39.24 -67.26
N GLU A 910 16.15 39.29 -67.27
CA GLU A 910 15.33 39.11 -66.06
C GLU A 910 15.54 37.75 -65.40
N SER A 911 15.80 36.71 -66.20
CA SER A 911 16.08 35.36 -65.71
C SER A 911 17.52 35.17 -65.18
N GLY A 912 18.37 36.19 -65.30
CA GLY A 912 19.78 36.15 -64.90
C GLY A 912 20.66 35.25 -65.78
N ARG A 913 20.21 34.91 -67.00
CA ARG A 913 20.88 33.99 -67.94
C ARG A 913 21.52 34.69 -69.14
N LEU A 914 21.73 36.01 -69.05
CA LEU A 914 22.50 36.73 -70.06
C LEU A 914 23.99 36.51 -69.79
N GLU A 915 24.68 35.80 -70.67
CA GLU A 915 26.14 35.66 -70.65
C GLU A 915 26.75 36.78 -71.51
N LEU A 916 27.71 37.52 -70.95
CA LEU A 916 28.43 38.59 -71.65
C LEU A 916 29.71 38.04 -72.25
N ASP A 917 29.93 38.31 -73.54
CA ASP A 917 31.11 37.82 -74.25
C ASP A 917 32.22 38.88 -74.21
N LEU A 918 33.19 38.71 -73.30
CA LEU A 918 34.19 39.72 -73.00
C LEU A 918 35.45 39.50 -73.85
N GLU A 919 35.55 40.23 -74.96
CA GLU A 919 36.70 40.17 -75.88
C GLU A 919 37.49 41.49 -75.95
N PRO A 920 38.81 41.45 -76.24
CA PRO A 920 39.59 42.66 -76.51
C PRO A 920 39.22 43.26 -77.89
N PHE A 921 38.75 44.52 -77.92
CA PHE A 921 38.40 45.21 -79.18
C PHE A 921 38.96 46.63 -79.26
N SER A 922 39.12 47.15 -80.49
CA SER A 922 39.55 48.52 -80.75
C SER A 922 38.40 49.50 -80.55
N VAL A 923 38.54 50.39 -79.57
CA VAL A 923 37.49 51.38 -79.24
C VAL A 923 37.31 52.39 -80.37
N ARG A 924 38.41 52.80 -81.02
CA ARG A 924 38.35 53.72 -82.16
C ARG A 924 37.58 53.10 -83.32
N GLN A 925 37.81 51.83 -83.62
CA GLN A 925 37.14 51.14 -84.71
C GLN A 925 35.63 51.01 -84.45
N LEU A 926 35.25 50.62 -83.23
CA LEU A 926 33.84 50.56 -82.84
C LEU A 926 33.13 51.91 -83.04
N VAL A 927 33.75 53.01 -82.58
CA VAL A 927 33.16 54.35 -82.71
C VAL A 927 33.11 54.80 -84.18
N ALA A 928 34.13 54.50 -84.98
CA ALA A 928 34.16 54.80 -86.40
C ALA A 928 33.07 54.04 -87.18
N GLU A 929 32.83 52.77 -86.84
CA GLU A 929 31.74 51.98 -87.42
C GLU A 929 30.36 52.54 -87.04
N VAL A 930 30.18 52.93 -85.78
CA VAL A 930 28.93 53.55 -85.32
C VAL A 930 28.71 54.91 -86.01
N GLU A 931 29.75 55.72 -86.19
CA GLU A 931 29.68 56.97 -86.94
C GLU A 931 29.34 56.72 -88.42
N ALA A 932 30.01 55.77 -89.07
CA ALA A 932 29.78 55.44 -90.47
C ALA A 932 28.32 55.02 -90.74
N LEU A 933 27.67 54.39 -89.77
CA LEU A 933 26.26 54.04 -89.85
C LEU A 933 25.33 55.22 -89.53
N MET A 934 25.61 56.00 -88.48
CA MET A 934 24.66 56.98 -87.95
C MET A 934 24.79 58.39 -88.57
N ALA A 935 25.98 58.79 -89.01
CA ALA A 935 26.20 60.10 -89.61
C ALA A 935 25.40 60.33 -90.91
N PRO A 936 25.29 59.35 -91.85
CA PRO A 936 24.45 59.51 -93.04
C PRO A 936 22.97 59.66 -92.68
N LEU A 937 22.46 58.87 -91.72
CA LEU A 937 21.07 58.94 -91.24
C LEU A 937 20.72 60.29 -90.61
N ALA A 938 21.67 60.91 -89.90
CA ALA A 938 21.50 62.25 -89.35
C ALA A 938 21.51 63.32 -90.47
N GLN A 939 22.42 63.20 -91.44
CA GLN A 939 22.49 64.10 -92.60
C GLN A 939 21.26 64.03 -93.50
N ASP A 940 20.72 62.84 -93.74
CA ASP A 940 19.51 62.62 -94.55
C ASP A 940 18.28 63.32 -93.94
N ARG A 941 18.32 63.55 -92.61
CA ARG A 941 17.33 64.35 -91.87
C ARG A 941 17.69 65.82 -91.72
N GLY A 942 18.81 66.28 -92.28
CA GLY A 942 19.28 67.66 -92.19
C GLY A 942 19.89 68.05 -90.83
N LEU A 943 20.32 67.07 -90.03
CA LEU A 943 20.98 67.28 -88.74
C LEU A 943 22.50 67.22 -88.91
N ARG A 944 23.24 67.99 -88.10
CA ARG A 944 24.71 67.91 -88.08
C ARG A 944 25.15 66.85 -87.08
N PHE A 945 25.93 65.87 -87.53
CA PHE A 945 26.59 64.90 -86.65
C PHE A 945 27.96 65.42 -86.21
N SER A 946 28.28 65.29 -84.93
CA SER A 946 29.55 65.75 -84.34
C SER A 946 30.17 64.62 -83.53
N LEU A 947 31.35 64.16 -83.93
CA LEU A 947 32.14 63.19 -83.17
C LEU A 947 33.33 63.88 -82.49
N GLU A 948 33.46 63.71 -81.17
CA GLU A 948 34.59 64.22 -80.38
C GLU A 948 35.27 63.06 -79.63
N ILE A 949 36.51 62.74 -80.01
CA ILE A 949 37.29 61.65 -79.38
C ILE A 949 38.37 62.27 -78.47
N GLY A 950 38.14 62.23 -77.16
CA GLY A 950 39.05 62.74 -76.13
C GLY A 950 40.09 61.72 -75.66
N LEU A 951 40.78 61.04 -76.58
CA LEU A 951 41.78 59.99 -76.29
C LEU A 951 43.17 60.38 -76.81
N LEU A 952 44.21 60.24 -75.96
CA LEU A 952 45.61 60.40 -76.35
C LEU A 952 46.16 59.03 -76.82
N GLY A 953 45.91 58.68 -78.09
CA GLY A 953 46.37 57.43 -78.72
C GLY A 953 45.28 56.38 -78.94
N ASP A 954 45.66 55.22 -79.49
CA ASP A 954 44.75 54.09 -79.74
C ASP A 954 44.66 53.16 -78.54
N ILE A 955 43.41 52.81 -78.20
CA ILE A 955 43.05 52.06 -77.01
C ILE A 955 42.32 50.78 -77.40
N THR A 956 42.78 49.66 -76.83
CA THR A 956 42.09 48.38 -76.87
C THR A 956 41.41 48.15 -75.52
N ALA A 957 40.08 47.97 -75.53
CA ALA A 957 39.28 47.72 -74.33
C ALA A 957 38.81 46.26 -74.31
N ASN A 958 38.68 45.67 -73.12
CA ASN A 958 38.13 44.32 -72.97
C ASN A 958 36.66 44.40 -72.51
N GLY A 959 35.74 43.91 -73.34
CA GLY A 959 34.31 43.91 -73.09
C GLY A 959 33.49 43.41 -74.28
N ASP A 960 32.17 43.34 -74.12
CA ASP A 960 31.28 42.88 -75.19
C ASP A 960 31.02 44.00 -76.21
N CYS A 961 31.84 44.02 -77.27
CA CYS A 961 31.78 45.02 -78.33
C CYS A 961 30.39 45.08 -78.99
N THR A 962 29.73 43.94 -79.16
CA THR A 962 28.42 43.85 -79.84
C THR A 962 27.33 44.49 -79.00
N ARG A 963 27.30 44.25 -77.69
CA ARG A 963 26.31 44.86 -76.77
C ARG A 963 26.57 46.33 -76.57
N ILE A 964 27.82 46.77 -76.53
CA ILE A 964 28.16 48.20 -76.48
C ILE A 964 27.70 48.89 -77.76
N ARG A 965 27.94 48.30 -78.94
CA ARG A 965 27.43 48.80 -80.23
C ARG A 965 25.91 48.95 -80.20
N GLN A 966 25.20 47.96 -79.68
CA GLN A 966 23.74 47.96 -79.55
C GLN A 966 23.24 49.14 -78.69
N ILE A 967 23.89 49.41 -77.55
CA ILE A 967 23.55 50.56 -76.69
C ILE A 967 23.72 51.87 -77.46
N LEU A 968 24.86 52.07 -78.12
CA LEU A 968 25.17 53.30 -78.84
C LEU A 968 24.22 53.54 -80.01
N LEU A 969 23.94 52.51 -80.82
CA LEU A 969 23.01 52.60 -81.95
C LEU A 969 21.59 52.94 -81.49
N ASN A 970 21.12 52.35 -80.38
CA ASN A 970 19.79 52.65 -79.84
C ASN A 970 19.68 54.08 -79.31
N LEU A 971 20.70 54.58 -78.61
CA LEU A 971 20.71 55.96 -78.10
C LEU A 971 20.81 56.99 -79.23
N LEU A 972 21.72 56.77 -80.19
CA LEU A 972 21.91 57.66 -81.34
C LEU A 972 20.71 57.66 -82.29
N SER A 973 20.10 56.50 -82.55
CA SER A 973 18.89 56.43 -83.36
C SER A 973 17.74 57.17 -82.68
N ASN A 974 17.62 57.13 -81.35
CA ASN A 974 16.62 57.92 -80.63
C ASN A 974 16.91 59.42 -80.72
N ALA A 975 18.17 59.85 -80.57
CA ALA A 975 18.57 61.25 -80.78
C ALA A 975 18.16 61.73 -82.20
N ILE A 976 18.52 60.99 -83.26
CA ILE A 976 18.16 61.31 -84.65
C ILE A 976 16.64 61.34 -84.88
N LYS A 977 15.92 60.48 -84.17
CA LYS A 977 14.47 60.36 -84.29
C LYS A 977 13.73 61.56 -83.72
N PHE A 978 14.20 62.10 -82.59
CA PHE A 978 13.49 63.13 -81.82
C PHE A 978 14.04 64.55 -81.99
N THR A 979 15.22 64.73 -82.58
CA THR A 979 15.73 66.05 -82.97
C THR A 979 15.28 66.39 -84.39
N GLU A 980 14.46 67.44 -84.57
CA GLU A 980 14.02 67.85 -85.92
C GLU A 980 15.05 68.73 -86.64
N ARG A 981 15.74 69.62 -85.92
CA ARG A 981 16.82 70.48 -86.42
C ARG A 981 17.87 70.68 -85.33
N GLY A 982 19.15 70.64 -85.68
CA GLY A 982 20.26 70.89 -84.75
C GLY A 982 21.42 69.91 -84.86
N VAL A 983 22.10 69.65 -83.74
CA VAL A 983 23.33 68.84 -83.69
C VAL A 983 23.11 67.60 -82.83
N ILE A 984 23.65 66.46 -83.30
CA ILE A 984 23.77 65.23 -82.53
C ILE A 984 25.25 64.97 -82.31
N GLY A 985 25.64 64.90 -81.04
CA GLY A 985 27.01 64.70 -80.60
C GLY A 985 27.20 63.30 -80.04
N LEU A 986 28.28 62.63 -80.46
CA LEU A 986 28.86 61.52 -79.73
C LEU A 986 30.23 61.96 -79.21
N LYS A 987 30.43 61.87 -77.90
CA LYS A 987 31.70 62.20 -77.25
C LYS A 987 32.23 61.00 -76.48
N LEU A 988 33.50 60.68 -76.69
CA LEU A 988 34.20 59.62 -76.00
C LEU A 988 35.31 60.19 -75.11
N THR A 989 35.30 59.81 -73.84
CA THR A 989 36.34 60.19 -72.85
C THR A 989 36.70 59.01 -71.95
N THR A 990 37.87 59.06 -71.31
CA THR A 990 38.31 58.04 -70.34
C THR A 990 37.83 58.36 -68.93
N LEU A 991 37.31 57.35 -68.22
CA LEU A 991 37.03 57.42 -66.78
C LEU A 991 38.32 57.09 -66.02
N GLY A 992 39.18 58.10 -65.83
CA GLY A 992 40.48 57.95 -65.17
C GLY A 992 41.51 57.16 -65.99
N SER A 993 42.73 57.00 -65.45
CA SER A 993 43.80 56.25 -66.12
C SER A 993 43.50 54.75 -66.07
N TYR A 994 43.12 54.16 -67.21
CA TYR A 994 42.95 52.70 -67.44
C TYR A 994 41.75 52.00 -66.79
N GLN A 995 40.77 52.73 -66.22
CA GLN A 995 39.69 52.12 -65.42
C GLN A 995 38.28 52.14 -66.03
N GLY A 996 38.07 52.85 -67.14
CA GLY A 996 36.77 52.81 -67.83
C GLY A 996 36.68 53.77 -69.00
N LEU A 997 35.55 53.68 -69.71
CA LEU A 997 35.21 54.51 -70.86
C LEU A 997 33.83 55.15 -70.66
N ARG A 998 33.74 56.43 -70.98
CA ARG A 998 32.50 57.23 -70.94
C ARG A 998 32.10 57.60 -72.36
N PHE A 999 30.90 57.17 -72.73
CA PHE A 999 30.25 57.55 -73.99
C PHE A 999 29.11 58.53 -73.69
N GLU A 1000 29.20 59.74 -74.22
CA GLU A 1000 28.16 60.76 -74.10
C GLU A 1000 27.46 60.94 -75.44
N VAL A 1001 26.16 60.63 -75.48
CA VAL A 1001 25.28 60.89 -76.63
C VAL A 1001 24.41 62.10 -76.31
N ALA A 1002 24.62 63.20 -77.02
CA ALA A 1002 23.91 64.46 -76.80
C ALA A 1002 23.14 64.89 -78.04
N ASP A 1003 21.93 65.42 -77.85
CA ASP A 1003 21.11 65.99 -78.92
C ASP A 1003 20.57 67.37 -78.51
N THR A 1004 20.25 68.22 -79.48
CA THR A 1004 19.67 69.56 -79.25
C THR A 1004 18.15 69.62 -79.47
N GLY A 1005 17.47 68.48 -79.32
CA GLY A 1005 16.03 68.33 -79.51
C GLY A 1005 15.19 68.91 -78.36
N PRO A 1006 13.91 68.52 -78.24
CA PRO A 1006 12.95 69.18 -77.34
C PRO A 1006 13.23 68.96 -75.84
N GLY A 1007 14.15 68.07 -75.46
CA GLY A 1007 14.41 67.70 -74.06
C GLY A 1007 13.25 66.91 -73.42
N ILE A 1008 13.49 66.38 -72.22
CA ILE A 1008 12.59 65.47 -71.50
C ILE A 1008 12.23 66.09 -70.14
N ASN A 1009 10.95 66.06 -69.73
CA ASN A 1009 10.52 66.58 -68.42
C ASN A 1009 10.83 65.59 -67.26
N ALA A 1010 10.70 66.04 -66.01
CA ALA A 1010 11.04 65.22 -64.83
C ALA A 1010 10.17 63.96 -64.68
N GLU A 1011 8.89 64.03 -65.07
CA GLU A 1011 7.95 62.92 -64.97
C GLU A 1011 8.25 61.85 -66.03
N GLN A 1012 8.54 62.27 -67.26
CA GLN A 1012 9.04 61.42 -68.35
C GLN A 1012 10.42 60.85 -68.02
N LYS A 1013 11.30 61.60 -67.34
CA LYS A 1013 12.61 61.11 -66.91
C LYS A 1013 12.49 59.95 -65.89
N ALA A 1014 11.51 60.00 -64.99
CA ALA A 1014 11.23 58.93 -64.02
C ALA A 1014 10.63 57.66 -64.68
N ARG A 1015 9.98 57.83 -65.83
CA ARG A 1015 9.31 56.79 -66.62
C ARG A 1015 10.18 56.25 -67.78
N LEU A 1016 11.28 56.94 -68.10
CA LEU A 1016 12.08 56.72 -69.32
C LEU A 1016 12.61 55.29 -69.49
N PHE A 1017 12.94 54.63 -68.39
CA PHE A 1017 13.48 53.28 -68.38
C PHE A 1017 12.45 52.21 -67.96
N GLN A 1018 11.18 52.59 -67.79
CA GLN A 1018 10.12 51.61 -67.54
C GLN A 1018 9.78 50.85 -68.82
N ARG A 1019 9.59 49.54 -68.69
CA ARG A 1019 9.39 48.61 -69.80
C ARG A 1019 8.05 48.88 -70.47
N PHE A 1020 8.03 48.88 -71.81
CA PHE A 1020 6.84 49.10 -72.65
C PHE A 1020 6.15 50.46 -72.47
N GLU A 1021 6.77 51.37 -71.75
CA GLU A 1021 6.19 52.67 -71.48
C GLU A 1021 6.56 53.64 -72.62
N GLN A 1022 5.56 54.01 -73.42
CA GLN A 1022 5.71 55.01 -74.47
C GLN A 1022 5.06 56.30 -73.98
N GLY A 1023 5.83 57.39 -73.90
CA GLY A 1023 5.37 58.66 -73.32
C GLY A 1023 4.00 59.11 -73.84
N ASP A 1024 3.07 59.37 -72.92
CA ASP A 1024 1.67 59.67 -73.19
C ASP A 1024 1.51 60.91 -74.07
N GLY A 1025 1.08 60.67 -75.31
CA GLY A 1025 0.68 61.69 -76.27
C GLY A 1025 0.25 61.05 -77.59
N ALA A 1026 -1.06 60.98 -77.83
CA ALA A 1026 -1.69 60.38 -79.02
C ALA A 1026 -1.26 60.98 -80.39
N LYS A 1027 -0.37 61.98 -80.41
CA LYS A 1027 0.25 62.56 -81.62
C LYS A 1027 1.66 62.05 -81.90
N THR A 1028 2.35 61.44 -80.94
CA THR A 1028 3.69 60.86 -81.10
C THR A 1028 3.63 59.37 -81.46
N THR A 1029 2.57 58.67 -81.03
CA THR A 1029 2.38 57.22 -81.21
C THR A 1029 2.12 56.80 -82.66
N SER A 1030 1.53 57.65 -83.49
CA SER A 1030 1.20 57.30 -84.89
C SER A 1030 2.29 57.62 -85.91
N ARG A 1031 3.23 58.52 -85.59
CA ARG A 1031 4.23 59.01 -86.57
C ARG A 1031 5.57 58.31 -86.53
N TYR A 1032 5.98 57.76 -85.39
CA TYR A 1032 7.31 57.17 -85.24
C TYR A 1032 7.35 55.93 -84.32
N GLY A 1033 6.33 55.07 -84.37
CA GLY A 1033 6.16 53.88 -83.52
C GLY A 1033 7.47 53.15 -83.19
N GLY A 1034 7.83 53.14 -81.91
CA GLY A 1034 8.98 52.39 -81.37
C GLY A 1034 8.52 51.58 -80.17
N SER A 1035 9.15 50.43 -79.89
CA SER A 1035 8.65 49.40 -78.97
C SER A 1035 8.54 49.79 -77.50
N GLY A 1036 9.12 50.90 -77.07
CA GLY A 1036 9.22 51.27 -75.65
C GLY A 1036 10.16 50.37 -74.84
N LEU A 1037 10.92 49.48 -75.50
CA LEU A 1037 11.84 48.54 -74.83
C LEU A 1037 13.31 48.98 -74.91
N GLY A 1038 13.71 49.66 -75.99
CA GLY A 1038 15.13 49.89 -76.31
C GLY A 1038 15.91 50.63 -75.22
N LEU A 1039 15.33 51.63 -74.56
CA LEU A 1039 16.01 52.38 -73.49
C LEU A 1039 16.14 51.56 -72.19
N ALA A 1040 15.11 50.78 -71.84
CA ALA A 1040 15.17 49.86 -70.71
C ALA A 1040 16.24 48.78 -70.93
N ILE A 1041 16.34 48.23 -72.15
CA ILE A 1041 17.38 47.27 -72.53
C ILE A 1041 18.77 47.91 -72.41
N CYS A 1042 18.96 49.15 -72.87
CA CYS A 1042 20.26 49.83 -72.70
C CYS A 1042 20.67 49.96 -71.23
N GLN A 1043 19.72 50.28 -70.33
CA GLN A 1043 20.00 50.43 -68.91
C GLN A 1043 20.39 49.09 -68.26
N GLU A 1044 19.63 48.03 -68.57
CA GLU A 1044 19.90 46.69 -68.04
C GLU A 1044 21.21 46.10 -68.58
N LEU A 1045 21.54 46.32 -69.87
CA LEU A 1045 22.82 45.91 -70.44
C LEU A 1045 24.01 46.67 -69.82
N ALA A 1046 23.86 47.98 -69.60
CA ALA A 1046 24.89 48.76 -68.93
C ALA A 1046 25.11 48.29 -67.49
N MET A 1047 24.03 48.01 -66.74
CA MET A 1047 24.12 47.44 -65.38
C MET A 1047 24.73 46.04 -65.38
N ALA A 1048 24.38 45.18 -66.35
CA ALA A 1048 24.95 43.84 -66.48
C ALA A 1048 26.47 43.88 -66.73
N MET A 1049 26.95 44.90 -67.47
CA MET A 1049 28.38 45.17 -67.67
C MET A 1049 29.05 45.89 -66.47
N GLY A 1050 28.33 46.08 -65.35
CA GLY A 1050 28.82 46.78 -64.16
C GLY A 1050 28.89 48.31 -64.30
N GLY A 1051 28.36 48.86 -65.38
CA GLY A 1051 28.27 50.29 -65.66
C GLY A 1051 26.91 50.88 -65.31
N HIS A 1052 26.69 52.14 -65.70
CA HIS A 1052 25.41 52.81 -65.53
C HIS A 1052 25.15 53.83 -66.64
N ILE A 1053 23.87 54.14 -66.86
CA ILE A 1053 23.43 55.19 -67.78
C ILE A 1053 22.77 56.30 -66.98
N GLU A 1054 23.28 57.52 -67.14
CA GLU A 1054 22.70 58.73 -66.58
C GLU A 1054 22.09 59.61 -67.68
N VAL A 1055 20.94 60.23 -67.38
CA VAL A 1055 20.28 61.17 -68.29
C VAL A 1055 20.30 62.58 -67.73
N ILE A 1056 20.76 63.51 -68.54
CA ILE A 1056 20.75 64.94 -68.25
C ILE A 1056 19.94 65.61 -69.36
N SER A 1057 18.76 66.14 -69.02
CA SER A 1057 17.88 66.76 -70.00
C SER A 1057 17.13 67.93 -69.37
N ARG A 1058 16.86 68.96 -70.18
CA ARG A 1058 16.01 70.09 -69.81
C ARG A 1058 15.13 70.44 -71.01
N LEU A 1059 13.85 70.71 -70.77
CA LEU A 1059 12.93 71.05 -71.86
C LEU A 1059 13.43 72.24 -72.69
N GLY A 1060 13.39 72.07 -74.01
CA GLY A 1060 13.83 73.02 -75.01
C GLY A 1060 15.35 73.09 -75.23
N ALA A 1061 16.17 72.38 -74.45
CA ALA A 1061 17.63 72.48 -74.47
C ALA A 1061 18.34 71.18 -74.90
N GLY A 1062 17.59 70.14 -75.30
CA GLY A 1062 18.14 68.85 -75.70
C GLY A 1062 18.35 67.84 -74.57
N THR A 1063 18.75 66.62 -74.93
CA THR A 1063 19.03 65.53 -73.99
C THR A 1063 20.45 65.02 -74.16
N ARG A 1064 21.09 64.70 -73.03
CA ARG A 1064 22.38 64.04 -72.97
C ARG A 1064 22.27 62.75 -72.17
N PHE A 1065 22.63 61.64 -72.80
CA PHE A 1065 22.82 60.34 -72.17
C PHE A 1065 24.31 60.13 -71.93
N VAL A 1066 24.69 59.89 -70.67
CA VAL A 1066 26.05 59.57 -70.26
C VAL A 1066 26.09 58.10 -69.91
N VAL A 1067 26.88 57.32 -70.65
CA VAL A 1067 27.03 55.87 -70.46
C VAL A 1067 28.44 55.61 -69.95
N ASP A 1068 28.54 55.19 -68.69
CA ASP A 1068 29.79 54.86 -68.03
C ASP A 1068 29.96 53.36 -67.93
N LEU A 1069 31.00 52.84 -68.58
CA LEU A 1069 31.32 51.41 -68.55
C LEU A 1069 32.72 51.21 -67.94
N PRO A 1070 32.85 50.37 -66.90
CA PRO A 1070 34.13 50.09 -66.23
C PRO A 1070 35.00 49.11 -67.03
N LEU A 1071 35.22 49.40 -68.31
CA LEU A 1071 36.00 48.58 -69.22
C LEU A 1071 37.50 48.80 -68.98
N ARG A 1072 38.22 47.72 -68.67
CA ARG A 1072 39.68 47.77 -68.57
C ARG A 1072 40.27 47.93 -69.95
N TRP A 1073 41.17 48.88 -70.11
CA TRP A 1073 41.78 49.18 -71.39
C TRP A 1073 43.29 49.43 -71.29
N VAL A 1074 44.02 49.17 -72.38
CA VAL A 1074 45.47 49.35 -72.48
C VAL A 1074 45.79 50.18 -73.73
N ALA A 1075 46.79 51.06 -73.62
CA ALA A 1075 47.32 51.78 -74.78
C ALA A 1075 48.07 50.78 -75.68
N SER A 1076 47.60 50.57 -76.90
CA SER A 1076 48.15 49.55 -77.79
C SER A 1076 49.00 50.20 -78.89
N ASN A 1077 50.27 49.78 -78.98
CA ASN A 1077 51.16 50.03 -80.12
C ASN A 1077 51.27 48.81 -81.06
N ALA A 1078 50.40 47.82 -80.91
CA ALA A 1078 50.41 46.62 -81.73
C ALA A 1078 49.21 46.60 -82.67
N THR A 1079 49.48 46.83 -83.95
CA THR A 1079 48.62 46.50 -85.09
C THR A 1079 48.43 44.98 -85.15
N LEU A 1080 47.44 44.48 -84.43
CA LEU A 1080 46.86 43.16 -84.70
C LEU A 1080 46.06 43.28 -85.99
N GLY A 1081 46.78 43.01 -87.08
CA GLY A 1081 46.24 42.86 -88.42
C GLY A 1081 45.34 41.63 -88.53
N GLY A 1082 44.32 41.79 -89.34
CA GLY A 1082 43.36 40.78 -89.71
C GLY A 1082 42.20 41.42 -90.46
N ASP A 1083 42.51 42.26 -91.45
CA ASP A 1083 41.53 42.70 -92.45
C ASP A 1083 40.90 41.47 -93.08
N VAL A 1084 39.63 41.24 -92.78
CA VAL A 1084 38.77 40.40 -93.59
C VAL A 1084 38.44 41.21 -94.84
N THR A 1085 39.05 40.84 -95.96
CA THR A 1085 38.38 41.03 -97.25
C THR A 1085 37.84 39.66 -97.68
N PRO A 1086 36.51 39.44 -97.70
CA PRO A 1086 35.95 38.28 -98.36
C PRO A 1086 36.12 38.49 -99.87
N ALA A 1087 37.00 37.71 -100.48
CA ALA A 1087 36.90 37.46 -101.92
C ALA A 1087 35.72 36.51 -102.11
N GLY A 1088 34.61 37.00 -102.65
CA GLY A 1088 33.48 36.17 -103.05
C GLY A 1088 33.94 35.16 -104.11
N SER A 1089 34.25 33.93 -103.69
CA SER A 1089 34.47 32.81 -104.58
C SER A 1089 33.12 32.18 -104.91
N ALA A 1090 32.66 32.33 -106.16
CA ALA A 1090 31.52 31.57 -106.65
C ALA A 1090 31.82 30.06 -106.53
N VAL A 1091 31.12 29.38 -105.62
CA VAL A 1091 31.28 27.94 -105.39
C VAL A 1091 30.75 27.19 -106.62
N ALA A 1092 31.52 26.23 -107.14
CA ALA A 1092 31.09 25.42 -108.27
C ALA A 1092 29.80 24.62 -107.92
N PRO A 1093 28.91 24.35 -108.88
CA PRO A 1093 27.68 23.58 -108.65
C PRO A 1093 27.95 22.26 -107.93
N GLN A 1094 27.24 22.03 -106.82
CA GLN A 1094 27.38 20.84 -105.96
C GLN A 1094 26.09 20.02 -105.98
N ARG A 1095 26.21 18.71 -105.73
CA ARG A 1095 25.08 17.81 -105.50
C ARG A 1095 24.84 17.62 -104.00
N ILE A 1096 23.76 18.19 -103.52
CA ILE A 1096 23.48 18.36 -102.09
C ILE A 1096 22.32 17.46 -101.65
N LEU A 1097 22.52 16.70 -100.56
CA LEU A 1097 21.43 16.00 -99.88
C LEU A 1097 20.79 16.93 -98.84
N LEU A 1098 19.52 17.27 -99.02
CA LEU A 1098 18.74 18.05 -98.05
C LEU A 1098 17.82 17.12 -97.28
N VAL A 1099 17.88 17.13 -95.95
CA VAL A 1099 16.96 16.40 -95.09
C VAL A 1099 16.18 17.38 -94.24
N GLU A 1100 14.92 17.58 -94.60
CA GLU A 1100 14.00 18.54 -93.98
C GLU A 1100 12.59 17.95 -94.06
N ASP A 1101 11.86 17.90 -92.95
CA ASP A 1101 10.54 17.30 -92.90
C ASP A 1101 9.42 18.29 -93.28
N ASP A 1102 9.62 19.60 -93.06
CA ASP A 1102 8.66 20.62 -93.50
C ASP A 1102 8.79 20.86 -95.02
N PRO A 1103 7.76 20.53 -95.82
CA PRO A 1103 7.83 20.64 -97.27
C PRO A 1103 7.94 22.08 -97.76
N THR A 1104 7.42 23.06 -97.01
CA THR A 1104 7.47 24.48 -97.39
C THR A 1104 8.88 25.03 -97.20
N ILE A 1105 9.53 24.69 -96.08
CA ILE A 1105 10.91 25.10 -95.80
C ILE A 1105 11.86 24.39 -96.77
N ALA A 1106 11.65 23.10 -97.01
CA ALA A 1106 12.40 22.35 -98.01
C ALA A 1106 12.31 23.02 -99.39
N GLU A 1107 11.12 23.44 -99.81
CA GLU A 1107 10.93 24.14 -101.09
C GLU A 1107 11.68 25.49 -101.14
N VAL A 1108 11.68 26.26 -100.05
CA VAL A 1108 12.45 27.52 -99.97
C VAL A 1108 13.95 27.25 -100.08
N ILE A 1109 14.49 26.29 -99.31
CA ILE A 1109 15.93 25.96 -99.33
C ILE A 1109 16.32 25.43 -100.71
N ILE A 1110 15.53 24.52 -101.30
CA ILE A 1110 15.76 24.01 -102.66
C ILE A 1110 15.74 25.16 -103.67
N GLY A 1111 14.78 26.09 -103.56
CA GLY A 1111 14.67 27.25 -104.43
C GLY A 1111 15.88 28.18 -104.34
N LEU A 1112 16.34 28.48 -103.12
CA LEU A 1112 17.53 29.31 -102.89
C LEU A 1112 18.81 28.63 -103.40
N LEU A 1113 19.01 27.34 -103.13
CA LEU A 1113 20.18 26.58 -103.57
C LEU A 1113 20.22 26.36 -105.08
N ARG A 1114 19.08 26.08 -105.73
CA ARG A 1114 18.99 25.98 -107.19
C ARG A 1114 19.21 27.33 -107.88
N ALA A 1115 18.73 28.43 -107.28
CA ALA A 1115 19.01 29.77 -107.79
C ALA A 1115 20.51 30.12 -107.74
N GLN A 1116 21.28 29.46 -106.87
CA GLN A 1116 22.74 29.54 -106.79
C GLN A 1116 23.47 28.53 -107.71
N GLY A 1117 22.72 27.65 -108.40
CA GLY A 1117 23.25 26.68 -109.37
C GLY A 1117 23.46 25.27 -108.83
N HIS A 1118 23.15 24.98 -107.56
CA HIS A 1118 23.33 23.65 -106.97
C HIS A 1118 22.21 22.66 -107.36
N SER A 1119 22.54 21.36 -107.41
CA SER A 1119 21.57 20.28 -107.61
C SER A 1119 21.21 19.65 -106.27
N VAL A 1120 19.94 19.73 -105.86
CA VAL A 1120 19.49 19.26 -104.55
C VAL A 1120 18.60 18.03 -104.66
N VAL A 1121 18.92 16.97 -103.89
CA VAL A 1121 18.04 15.82 -103.64
C VAL A 1121 17.49 15.94 -102.23
N HIS A 1122 16.17 15.84 -102.09
CA HIS A 1122 15.47 16.05 -100.82
C HIS A 1122 14.97 14.73 -100.26
N ALA A 1123 15.27 14.46 -98.99
CA ALA A 1123 14.72 13.36 -98.22
C ALA A 1123 13.88 13.92 -97.06
N PRO A 1124 12.63 13.45 -96.86
CA PRO A 1124 11.72 14.03 -95.86
C PRO A 1124 11.99 13.58 -94.41
N HIS A 1125 12.82 12.56 -94.19
CA HIS A 1125 13.17 12.07 -92.85
C HIS A 1125 14.46 11.25 -92.87
N GLY A 1126 15.04 10.99 -91.69
CA GLY A 1126 16.37 10.37 -91.58
C GLY A 1126 16.51 8.98 -92.22
N LEU A 1127 15.49 8.11 -92.12
CA LEU A 1127 15.54 6.79 -92.80
C LEU A 1127 15.54 6.90 -94.33
N ALA A 1128 14.81 7.86 -94.90
CA ALA A 1128 14.85 8.11 -96.34
C ALA A 1128 16.23 8.66 -96.74
N ALA A 1129 16.82 9.52 -95.91
CA ALA A 1129 18.16 10.04 -96.14
C ALA A 1129 19.25 8.95 -96.13
N LEU A 1130 19.17 7.97 -95.22
CA LEU A 1130 20.09 6.82 -95.21
C LEU A 1130 19.93 5.94 -96.45
N THR A 1131 18.70 5.79 -96.94
CA THR A 1131 18.43 5.04 -98.17
C THR A 1131 19.01 5.77 -99.38
N GLU A 1132 18.77 7.09 -99.49
CA GLU A 1132 19.34 7.93 -100.54
C GLU A 1132 20.87 7.98 -100.51
N ALA A 1133 21.48 8.06 -99.32
CA ALA A 1133 22.94 8.07 -99.16
C ALA A 1133 23.58 6.71 -99.51
N ALA A 1134 22.85 5.60 -99.34
CA ALA A 1134 23.31 4.28 -99.77
C ALA A 1134 23.24 4.09 -101.30
N ASP A 1135 22.21 4.65 -101.94
CA ASP A 1135 21.97 4.49 -103.37
C ASP A 1135 22.67 5.57 -104.24
N ASN A 1136 22.99 6.73 -103.66
CA ASN A 1136 23.57 7.88 -104.35
C ASN A 1136 24.75 8.50 -103.58
N THR A 1137 25.71 9.10 -104.31
CA THR A 1137 26.79 9.90 -103.71
C THR A 1137 26.47 11.39 -103.73
N PHE A 1138 26.74 12.08 -102.63
CA PHE A 1138 26.51 13.50 -102.44
C PHE A 1138 27.81 14.24 -102.06
N ASP A 1139 27.94 15.48 -102.50
CA ASP A 1139 29.12 16.31 -102.22
C ASP A 1139 29.05 16.91 -100.81
N LEU A 1140 27.85 17.22 -100.31
CA LEU A 1140 27.58 17.64 -98.93
C LEU A 1140 26.11 17.35 -98.56
N ALA A 1141 25.78 17.34 -97.26
CA ALA A 1141 24.39 17.23 -96.81
C ALA A 1141 24.00 18.35 -95.83
N LEU A 1142 22.82 18.92 -96.02
CA LEU A 1142 22.15 19.79 -95.05
C LEU A 1142 21.10 18.97 -94.30
N LEU A 1143 21.25 18.86 -92.98
CA LEU A 1143 20.34 18.08 -92.14
C LEU A 1143 19.64 19.01 -91.15
N ASP A 1144 18.31 18.99 -91.12
CA ASP A 1144 17.59 19.53 -89.97
C ASP A 1144 17.91 18.67 -88.74
N LEU A 1145 18.10 19.32 -87.59
CA LEU A 1145 18.30 18.65 -86.31
C LEU A 1145 16.98 18.07 -85.76
N ASP A 1146 15.85 18.72 -86.05
CA ASP A 1146 14.53 18.41 -85.49
C ASP A 1146 13.71 17.41 -86.34
N LEU A 1147 14.35 16.34 -86.84
CA LEU A 1147 13.71 15.34 -87.70
C LEU A 1147 12.84 14.32 -86.94
N PRO A 1148 11.68 13.92 -87.48
CA PRO A 1148 10.83 12.91 -86.86
C PRO A 1148 11.42 11.50 -86.95
N GLY A 1149 11.33 10.76 -85.85
CA GLY A 1149 11.75 9.36 -85.74
C GLY A 1149 13.25 9.22 -85.46
N LEU A 1150 14.10 9.49 -86.46
CA LEU A 1150 15.56 9.51 -86.30
C LEU A 1150 16.02 10.97 -86.36
N ASP A 1151 16.38 11.54 -85.21
CA ASP A 1151 16.79 12.94 -85.12
C ASP A 1151 18.10 13.21 -85.89
N GLY A 1152 18.35 14.48 -86.21
CA GLY A 1152 19.47 14.86 -87.07
C GLY A 1152 20.84 14.52 -86.47
N PHE A 1153 20.99 14.50 -85.13
CA PHE A 1153 22.24 14.11 -84.48
C PHE A 1153 22.49 12.60 -84.58
N ALA A 1154 21.45 11.78 -84.40
CA ALA A 1154 21.52 10.34 -84.55
C ALA A 1154 21.78 9.96 -86.01
N LEU A 1155 21.15 10.66 -86.95
CA LEU A 1155 21.39 10.50 -88.38
C LEU A 1155 22.83 10.83 -88.76
N ALA A 1156 23.38 11.96 -88.31
CA ALA A 1156 24.77 12.34 -88.58
C ALA A 1156 25.75 11.28 -88.03
N ARG A 1157 25.55 10.82 -86.79
CA ARG A 1157 26.37 9.75 -86.20
C ARG A 1157 26.28 8.44 -86.99
N GLN A 1158 25.08 8.06 -87.45
CA GLN A 1158 24.92 6.87 -88.28
C GLN A 1158 25.60 7.00 -89.63
N LEU A 1159 25.49 8.15 -90.31
CA LEU A 1159 26.21 8.41 -91.56
C LEU A 1159 27.73 8.31 -91.37
N ARG A 1160 28.27 8.86 -90.26
CA ARG A 1160 29.70 8.72 -89.94
C ARG A 1160 30.08 7.27 -89.63
N VAL A 1161 29.26 6.52 -88.89
CA VAL A 1161 29.50 5.08 -88.59
C VAL A 1161 29.46 4.21 -89.85
N PHE A 1162 28.61 4.53 -90.83
CA PHE A 1162 28.57 3.83 -92.13
C PHE A 1162 29.69 4.24 -93.09
N GLY A 1163 30.59 5.15 -92.67
CA GLY A 1163 31.79 5.52 -93.42
C GLY A 1163 31.60 6.67 -94.42
N TYR A 1164 30.51 7.42 -94.36
CA TYR A 1164 30.31 8.58 -95.23
C TYR A 1164 31.08 9.80 -94.72
N GLU A 1165 31.97 10.34 -95.55
CA GLU A 1165 32.87 11.46 -95.20
C GLU A 1165 32.42 12.83 -95.76
N MET A 1166 31.27 12.91 -96.46
CA MET A 1166 30.83 14.21 -96.99
C MET A 1166 30.57 15.24 -95.88
N PRO A 1167 30.83 16.54 -96.10
CA PRO A 1167 30.53 17.58 -95.11
C PRO A 1167 29.05 17.59 -94.73
N LEU A 1168 28.78 17.66 -93.43
CA LEU A 1168 27.43 17.74 -92.87
C LEU A 1168 27.21 19.13 -92.28
N ILE A 1169 26.18 19.82 -92.75
CA ILE A 1169 25.76 21.13 -92.24
C ILE A 1169 24.47 20.96 -91.45
N ALA A 1170 24.49 21.32 -90.17
CA ALA A 1170 23.31 21.29 -89.31
C ALA A 1170 22.47 22.53 -89.53
N VAL A 1171 21.18 22.36 -89.81
CA VAL A 1171 20.20 23.44 -89.92
C VAL A 1171 19.24 23.34 -88.73
N THR A 1172 19.02 24.44 -88.01
CA THR A 1172 18.08 24.38 -86.88
C THR A 1172 17.40 25.71 -86.56
N ALA A 1173 16.20 25.64 -86.02
CA ALA A 1173 15.54 26.79 -85.40
C ALA A 1173 16.02 27.04 -83.95
N ARG A 1174 16.76 26.09 -83.36
CA ARG A 1174 17.21 26.10 -81.95
C ARG A 1174 18.18 27.25 -81.68
N SER A 1175 18.06 27.84 -80.49
CA SER A 1175 18.72 29.11 -80.13
C SER A 1175 19.49 29.10 -78.81
N ASP A 1176 19.63 27.91 -78.23
CA ASP A 1176 20.39 27.58 -77.05
C ASP A 1176 21.87 27.34 -77.40
N GLY A 1177 22.78 27.92 -76.61
CA GLY A 1177 24.22 27.93 -76.89
C GLY A 1177 24.90 26.55 -76.87
N ALA A 1178 24.26 25.54 -76.27
CA ALA A 1178 24.81 24.19 -76.17
C ALA A 1178 24.58 23.32 -77.42
N VAL A 1179 23.77 23.75 -78.39
CA VAL A 1179 23.42 22.94 -79.58
C VAL A 1179 24.59 22.81 -80.55
N GLU A 1180 25.37 23.88 -80.68
CA GLU A 1180 26.49 23.95 -81.63
C GLU A 1180 27.67 23.05 -81.22
N PRO A 1181 28.11 23.01 -79.94
CA PRO A 1181 29.04 21.99 -79.46
C PRO A 1181 28.53 20.55 -79.67
N ASN A 1182 27.24 20.31 -79.39
CA ASN A 1182 26.64 18.98 -79.54
C ASN A 1182 26.56 18.54 -81.01
N ALA A 1183 26.40 19.49 -81.95
CA ALA A 1183 26.42 19.22 -83.38
C ALA A 1183 27.81 18.82 -83.84
N GLN A 1184 28.85 19.54 -83.38
CA GLN A 1184 30.24 19.18 -83.66
C GLN A 1184 30.58 17.78 -83.12
N GLU A 1185 30.17 17.45 -81.88
CA GLU A 1185 30.37 16.11 -81.31
C GLU A 1185 29.64 14.99 -82.10
N ALA A 1186 28.51 15.31 -82.72
CA ALA A 1186 27.77 14.35 -83.55
C ALA A 1186 28.38 14.14 -84.95
N GLY A 1187 29.37 14.94 -85.32
CA GLY A 1187 30.10 14.85 -86.59
C GLY A 1187 29.68 15.84 -87.67
N PHE A 1188 28.99 16.93 -87.30
CA PHE A 1188 28.72 18.06 -88.20
C PHE A 1188 29.93 18.98 -88.34
N ASP A 1189 30.10 19.53 -89.54
CA ASP A 1189 31.22 20.38 -89.91
C ASP A 1189 30.87 21.86 -89.78
N CYS A 1190 29.65 22.25 -90.17
CA CYS A 1190 29.15 23.62 -90.05
C CYS A 1190 27.72 23.66 -89.51
N PHE A 1191 27.28 24.84 -89.07
CA PHE A 1191 26.00 25.03 -88.40
C PHE A 1191 25.29 26.30 -88.87
N LEU A 1192 23.98 26.24 -89.10
CA LEU A 1192 23.17 27.35 -89.63
C LEU A 1192 21.82 27.49 -88.90
N ARG A 1193 21.51 28.71 -88.45
CA ARG A 1193 20.28 29.02 -87.71
C ARG A 1193 19.17 29.56 -88.62
N LYS A 1194 17.96 29.02 -88.50
CA LYS A 1194 16.74 29.57 -89.13
C LYS A 1194 16.42 30.93 -88.46
N PRO A 1195 16.01 32.00 -89.18
CA PRO A 1195 15.59 32.00 -90.57
C PRO A 1195 16.74 32.15 -91.56
N LEU A 1196 16.73 31.28 -92.57
CA LEU A 1196 17.78 31.16 -93.59
C LEU A 1196 17.53 32.20 -94.70
N THR A 1197 18.60 32.83 -95.17
CA THR A 1197 18.57 33.66 -96.39
C THR A 1197 19.51 33.05 -97.43
N GLY A 1198 19.35 33.44 -98.70
CA GLY A 1198 20.20 32.92 -99.76
C GLY A 1198 21.68 33.18 -99.50
N GLU A 1199 22.04 34.38 -99.04
CA GLU A 1199 23.42 34.78 -98.78
C GLU A 1199 24.07 33.92 -97.69
N LEU A 1200 23.38 33.73 -96.55
CA LEU A 1200 23.86 32.86 -95.46
C LEU A 1200 24.12 31.41 -95.92
N LEU A 1201 23.23 30.85 -96.75
CA LEU A 1201 23.43 29.49 -97.27
C LEU A 1201 24.67 29.40 -98.17
N ALA A 1202 24.94 30.41 -99.00
CA ALA A 1202 26.10 30.41 -99.88
C ALA A 1202 27.41 30.47 -99.09
N ASP A 1203 27.48 31.35 -98.09
CA ASP A 1203 28.68 31.54 -97.28
C ASP A 1203 29.03 30.28 -96.48
N THR A 1204 28.05 29.65 -95.82
CA THR A 1204 28.31 28.45 -95.02
C THR A 1204 28.62 27.22 -95.88
N ILE A 1205 28.07 27.13 -97.10
CA ILE A 1205 28.44 26.05 -98.03
C ILE A 1205 29.89 26.24 -98.51
N ALA A 1206 30.30 27.48 -98.80
CA ALA A 1206 31.69 27.78 -99.15
C ALA A 1206 32.65 27.40 -98.01
N GLU A 1207 32.27 27.71 -96.77
CA GLU A 1207 33.02 27.36 -95.56
C GLU A 1207 33.15 25.83 -95.39
N ALA A 1208 32.05 25.09 -95.49
CA ALA A 1208 32.03 23.64 -95.33
C ALA A 1208 32.90 22.92 -96.38
N LEU A 1209 32.92 23.41 -97.62
CA LEU A 1209 33.72 22.83 -98.72
C LEU A 1209 35.20 23.24 -98.65
N GLY A 1210 35.54 24.34 -97.97
CA GLY A 1210 36.91 24.76 -97.71
C GLY A 1210 37.65 23.84 -96.73
N HIS A 1211 36.92 23.17 -95.83
CA HIS A 1211 37.45 22.22 -94.85
C HIS A 1211 37.69 20.81 -95.44
N LYS A 1212 38.41 20.69 -96.57
CA LYS A 1212 38.94 19.38 -97.00
C LYS A 1212 40.17 19.02 -96.17
N ARG A 1213 40.04 18.07 -95.23
CA ARG A 1213 41.20 17.53 -94.47
C ARG A 1213 42.20 16.86 -95.43
N PRO A 1214 43.52 17.14 -95.34
CA PRO A 1214 44.51 16.46 -96.17
C PRO A 1214 44.57 14.96 -95.81
N HIS A 1215 44.50 14.13 -96.85
CA HIS A 1215 44.86 12.72 -96.81
C HIS A 1215 46.37 12.62 -96.51
N ASP A 1216 46.75 12.22 -95.31
CA ASP A 1216 48.08 11.64 -95.05
C ASP A 1216 47.92 10.15 -94.81
N GLY A 1217 48.68 9.38 -95.58
CA GLY A 1217 48.69 7.93 -95.59
C GLY A 1217 49.78 7.33 -94.70
N VAL A 1218 49.40 6.16 -94.18
CA VAL A 1218 50.11 4.96 -93.69
C VAL A 1218 49.55 4.55 -92.34
#